data_AF-A0A8B6GYA7-F1
#
_entry.id   AF-A0A8B6GYA7-F1
#
_cell.length_a   1.000
_cell.length_b   1.000
_cell.length_c   1.000
_cell.angle_alpha   90.00
_cell.angle_beta   90.00
_cell.angle_gamma   90.00
#
_symmetry.space_group_name_H-M   'P 1'
#
loop_
_entity.id
_entity.type
_entity.pdbx_description
1 polymer ?
#
loop_
_entity_poly.entity_id
_entity_poly.type
_entity_poly.pdbx_seq_one_letter_code
_entity_poly.pdbx_strand_id
1 'polypeptide(L)'
;MADGSYVFFLPYHLQPPNVETPWIGENQDDEKAKLMYSHAFQGSEYSAFLHDAVYLYLQTLNDTLEEGLDYKNGTLMFERAKGKSFRGVTGNVHLDNHGDREPDYWIWGLKSASAKYEVVMEAKMTNQIQQKIFQVQSIEWKTIDHGPPPDEPICGFNGEKCQESRIDKTVLIVCICMALVMVLLVAGSFNCYRRYKYEKDLVLELWKIKYEDVHKTKKALSRSGSISMLSLCTGMTDDTSNSLNSPSQKVNDYQVFSTIGHYKGMTVTIRQLKKCRITIDRNTQMELKEMREFVHENVNRFIGMSVDERGPMVLTLYCSKGSLQDIIANEDIKLDSLFKSSLITDLIIGMNFIHNSLLKFLGNLKSSNCVIDNRWVLKVTDFGLANLNYCYRNTNPSEYQRFSNILLPNIDRTIQYRSYFTTSSRFEILTTFEITLKPLMEICWHENPIYRPTAAAIKQKILQLQGGRIVKTLLPLDNMIQILEKYANNLEEIVEVRTEALIEEKKKTDRLLYQMLPSPVAEQLKLGMNVQPEIFDSVTICFSDIVGFTKLTSVSTPIQVVDLLNELYSGFDSTISHYDVYKVETIGDAYMVVSGLPIENGLNHAREITDMSLDLLQFADKFEVSFNPEYTLKLRIGLHSGSCAAGVVGRTMPRYCLFGDTVNTASRMESHGKDSRIHISHQTYEILNPTNRYDLTFRGELLIKGKGLQRTYWVQGKKDRRNDGGLESSDQAEKKIDSGNQ
;
A
#
# COMPACT_ATOMS: atom_id res chain seq x y z
N MET A 1 54.56 -41.32 9.46
CA MET A 1 54.28 -42.70 9.00
C MET A 1 55.49 -43.53 9.42
N ALA A 2 55.46 -44.48 10.35
CA ALA A 2 54.39 -45.18 11.03
C ALA A 2 54.85 -45.48 12.47
N ASP A 3 53.98 -45.24 13.46
CA ASP A 3 54.06 -45.86 14.80
C ASP A 3 52.67 -45.67 15.46
N GLY A 4 51.66 -46.26 14.82
CA GLY A 4 50.26 -46.24 15.23
C GLY A 4 49.93 -47.39 16.18
N SER A 5 50.69 -47.55 17.27
CA SER A 5 50.46 -48.59 18.27
C SER A 5 49.55 -48.05 19.38
N TYR A 6 48.25 -47.96 19.10
CA TYR A 6 47.25 -47.57 20.10
C TYR A 6 46.74 -48.83 20.83
N VAL A 7 46.76 -48.80 22.17
CA VAL A 7 46.08 -49.80 23.00
C VAL A 7 44.84 -49.13 23.58
N PHE A 8 43.66 -49.61 23.16
CA PHE A 8 42.38 -49.09 23.66
C PHE A 8 41.99 -49.82 24.93
N PHE A 9 41.94 -49.08 26.03
CA PHE A 9 41.29 -49.50 27.27
C PHE A 9 39.93 -48.83 27.35
N LEU A 10 38.86 -49.62 27.39
CA LEU A 10 37.52 -49.11 27.60
C LEU A 10 37.18 -49.23 29.09
N PRO A 11 37.13 -48.13 29.85
CA PRO A 11 36.59 -48.15 31.20
C PRO A 11 35.08 -48.34 31.08
N TYR A 12 34.59 -49.51 31.49
CA TYR A 12 33.16 -49.84 31.43
C TYR A 12 32.59 -49.93 32.84
N HIS A 13 31.37 -49.42 33.02
CA HIS A 13 30.63 -49.43 34.29
C HIS A 13 29.56 -50.54 34.34
N LEU A 14 29.50 -51.41 33.33
CA LEU A 14 28.53 -52.50 33.23
C LEU A 14 29.25 -53.84 33.29
N GLN A 15 28.72 -54.78 34.07
CA GLN A 15 29.24 -56.15 34.12
C GLN A 15 28.99 -56.85 32.77
N PRO A 16 29.96 -57.59 32.20
CA PRO A 16 29.83 -58.18 30.86
C PRO A 16 28.65 -59.16 30.71
N PRO A 17 27.84 -59.07 29.64
CA PRO A 17 27.12 -60.22 29.10
C PRO A 17 28.08 -61.15 28.33
N ASN A 18 27.95 -62.48 28.49
CA ASN A 18 28.77 -63.51 27.81
C ASN A 18 28.52 -63.55 26.30
N VAL A 19 29.03 -62.57 25.54
CA VAL A 19 28.89 -62.55 24.08
C VAL A 19 30.26 -62.43 23.42
N GLU A 20 30.52 -63.35 22.49
CA GLU A 20 31.76 -63.50 21.75
C GLU A 20 31.84 -62.50 20.58
N THR A 21 32.94 -61.77 20.42
CA THR A 21 33.20 -60.98 19.20
C THR A 21 34.62 -61.23 18.65
N PRO A 22 34.82 -61.41 17.33
CA PRO A 22 36.14 -61.49 16.71
C PRO A 22 36.66 -60.11 16.24
N TRP A 23 37.98 -60.06 16.09
CA TRP A 23 38.85 -58.89 15.84
C TRP A 23 38.63 -58.16 14.51
N ILE A 24 38.85 -56.84 14.53
CA ILE A 24 38.80 -55.97 13.34
C ILE A 24 39.99 -54.98 13.36
N GLY A 25 40.72 -54.90 12.25
CA GLY A 25 41.80 -53.95 11.98
C GLY A 25 41.65 -53.29 10.61
N GLU A 26 42.30 -52.12 10.48
CA GLU A 26 42.42 -51.15 9.37
C GLU A 26 41.21 -50.29 8.94
N ASN A 27 41.26 -49.02 9.37
CA ASN A 27 40.83 -47.73 8.78
C ASN A 27 39.45 -47.52 8.12
N GLN A 28 38.63 -48.55 7.88
CA GLN A 28 37.21 -48.39 7.53
C GLN A 28 36.25 -48.96 8.58
N ASP A 29 36.77 -49.30 9.75
CA ASP A 29 36.06 -50.09 10.75
C ASP A 29 35.79 -49.37 12.09
N ASP A 30 36.08 -48.06 12.17
CA ASP A 30 35.67 -47.23 13.31
C ASP A 30 34.13 -47.08 13.35
N GLU A 31 33.50 -47.02 12.18
CA GLU A 31 32.04 -47.06 12.04
C GLU A 31 31.46 -48.44 12.36
N LYS A 32 32.11 -49.55 11.99
CA LYS A 32 31.62 -50.91 12.29
C LYS A 32 31.82 -51.33 13.74
N ALA A 33 32.88 -50.87 14.40
CA ALA A 33 33.03 -50.98 15.84
C ALA A 33 31.90 -50.20 16.53
N LYS A 34 31.68 -48.93 16.16
CA LYS A 34 30.52 -48.13 16.63
C LYS A 34 29.17 -48.80 16.32
N LEU A 35 29.02 -49.43 15.16
CA LEU A 35 27.80 -50.13 14.74
C LEU A 35 27.55 -51.39 15.58
N MET A 36 28.59 -52.17 15.91
CA MET A 36 28.44 -53.30 16.84
C MET A 36 28.17 -52.85 18.28
N TYR A 37 28.81 -51.77 18.75
CA TYR A 37 28.47 -51.15 20.05
C TYR A 37 27.01 -50.66 20.08
N SER A 38 26.46 -50.20 18.95
CA SER A 38 25.05 -49.83 18.82
C SER A 38 24.07 -51.03 18.76
N HIS A 39 24.57 -52.23 18.44
CA HIS A 39 23.74 -53.43 18.23
C HIS A 39 23.81 -54.46 19.39
N ALA A 40 24.82 -54.40 20.27
CA ALA A 40 24.93 -55.29 21.43
C ALA A 40 24.08 -54.85 22.64
N PHE A 41 23.68 -53.57 22.70
CA PHE A 41 22.65 -53.05 23.59
C PHE A 41 21.59 -52.37 22.72
N GLN A 42 20.40 -52.94 22.60
CA GLN A 42 19.28 -52.34 21.82
C GLN A 42 18.64 -51.11 22.50
N GLY A 43 19.38 -50.42 23.37
CA GLY A 43 18.95 -49.23 24.10
C GLY A 43 20.14 -48.29 24.37
N SER A 44 19.86 -47.05 24.78
CA SER A 44 20.89 -46.05 25.09
C SER A 44 21.82 -46.54 26.20
N GLU A 45 23.11 -46.19 26.16
CA GLU A 45 24.07 -46.50 27.23
C GLU A 45 23.59 -45.98 28.59
N TYR A 46 22.83 -44.89 28.59
CA TYR A 46 22.22 -44.30 29.78
C TYR A 46 21.00 -45.08 30.31
N SER A 47 20.40 -45.97 29.51
CA SER A 47 19.20 -46.71 29.89
C SER A 47 19.45 -47.62 31.09
N ALA A 48 20.63 -48.22 31.20
CA ALA A 48 20.99 -49.05 32.34
C ALA A 48 21.16 -48.21 33.63
N PHE A 49 21.75 -47.02 33.53
CA PHE A 49 21.86 -46.09 34.66
C PHE A 49 20.49 -45.55 35.08
N LEU A 50 19.60 -45.25 34.12
CA LEU A 50 18.23 -44.83 34.40
C LEU A 50 17.42 -45.94 35.08
N HIS A 51 17.57 -47.19 34.62
CA HIS A 51 16.96 -48.35 35.27
C HIS A 51 17.36 -48.40 36.75
N ASP A 52 18.65 -48.28 37.04
CA ASP A 52 19.15 -48.37 38.41
C ASP A 52 18.73 -47.17 39.26
N ALA A 53 18.67 -45.96 38.70
CA ALA A 53 18.16 -44.79 39.39
C ALA A 53 16.66 -44.91 39.73
N VAL A 54 15.85 -45.42 38.79
CA VAL A 54 14.41 -45.67 39.02
C VAL A 54 14.24 -46.79 40.04
N TYR A 55 15.05 -47.83 40.00
CA TYR A 55 14.99 -48.93 40.97
C TYR A 55 15.31 -48.44 42.39
N LEU A 56 16.36 -47.62 42.54
CA LEU A 56 16.67 -46.98 43.82
C LEU A 56 15.52 -46.11 44.33
N TYR A 57 14.93 -45.30 43.45
CA TYR A 57 13.77 -44.47 43.79
C TYR A 57 12.57 -45.31 44.23
N LEU A 58 12.28 -46.42 43.53
CA LEU A 58 11.20 -47.33 43.91
C LEU A 58 11.48 -48.00 45.26
N GLN A 59 12.72 -48.36 45.55
CA GLN A 59 13.09 -48.93 46.83
C GLN A 59 12.96 -47.90 47.97
N THR A 60 13.35 -46.64 47.75
CA THR A 60 13.14 -45.59 48.77
C THR A 60 11.68 -45.20 48.92
N LEU A 61 10.91 -45.22 47.83
CA LEU A 61 9.46 -45.01 47.84
C LEU A 61 8.72 -46.11 48.61
N ASN A 62 9.11 -47.37 48.41
CA ASN A 62 8.50 -48.49 49.12
C ASN A 62 8.74 -48.36 50.63
N ASP A 63 9.98 -48.09 51.04
CA ASP A 63 10.31 -47.92 52.46
C ASP A 63 9.58 -46.70 53.08
N THR A 64 9.42 -45.59 52.34
CA THR A 64 8.66 -44.43 52.87
C THR A 64 7.17 -44.70 52.97
N LEU A 65 6.60 -45.48 52.05
CA LEU A 65 5.19 -45.88 52.08
C LEU A 65 4.90 -46.90 53.18
N GLU A 66 5.78 -47.88 53.41
CA GLU A 66 5.63 -48.89 54.49
C GLU A 66 5.60 -48.23 55.88
N GLU A 67 6.37 -47.17 56.07
CA GLU A 67 6.41 -46.42 57.34
C GLU A 67 5.33 -45.31 57.42
N GLY A 68 4.49 -45.15 56.40
CA GLY A 68 3.40 -44.17 56.37
C GLY A 68 3.86 -42.70 56.28
N LEU A 69 5.07 -42.46 55.79
CA LEU A 69 5.67 -41.12 55.68
C LEU A 69 5.29 -40.44 54.36
N ASP A 70 5.42 -39.11 54.32
CA ASP A 70 5.09 -38.33 53.13
C ASP A 70 6.10 -38.58 52.00
N TYR A 71 5.70 -39.42 51.05
CA TYR A 71 6.48 -39.75 49.86
C TYR A 71 6.63 -38.57 48.88
N LYS A 72 5.92 -37.45 49.07
CA LYS A 72 6.11 -36.24 48.23
C LYS A 72 7.28 -35.38 48.68
N ASN A 73 7.83 -35.62 49.87
CA ASN A 73 8.97 -34.87 50.37
C ASN A 73 10.29 -35.40 49.78
N GLY A 74 10.76 -34.77 48.72
CA GLY A 74 11.98 -35.17 48.00
C GLY A 74 13.25 -35.21 48.87
N THR A 75 13.38 -34.32 49.85
CA THR A 75 14.53 -34.31 50.77
C THR A 75 14.53 -35.55 51.65
N LEU A 76 13.36 -35.96 52.13
CA LEU A 76 13.21 -37.19 52.93
C LEU A 76 13.52 -38.44 52.09
N MET A 77 13.07 -38.47 50.84
CA MET A 77 13.37 -39.57 49.92
C MET A 77 14.86 -39.68 49.63
N PHE A 78 15.55 -38.54 49.47
CA PHE A 78 16.99 -38.51 49.24
C PHE A 78 17.80 -38.96 50.47
N GLU A 79 17.45 -38.50 51.68
CA GLU A 79 18.11 -38.96 52.91
C GLU A 79 17.98 -40.47 53.11
N ARG A 80 16.85 -41.08 52.70
CA ARG A 80 16.68 -42.54 52.71
C ARG A 80 17.38 -43.28 51.58
N ALA A 81 17.77 -42.60 50.50
CA ALA A 81 18.54 -43.19 49.42
C ALA A 81 20.01 -43.41 49.83
N LYS A 82 20.54 -42.54 50.70
CA LYS A 82 21.92 -42.62 51.21
C LYS A 82 22.18 -43.93 51.95
N GLY A 83 23.36 -44.50 51.75
CA GLY A 83 23.77 -45.76 52.37
C GLY A 83 23.13 -47.02 51.78
N LYS A 84 22.20 -46.92 50.83
CA LYS A 84 21.59 -48.10 50.19
C LYS A 84 22.57 -48.80 49.26
N SER A 85 22.48 -50.12 49.21
CA SER A 85 23.15 -50.95 48.21
C SER A 85 22.18 -51.94 47.59
N PHE A 86 22.27 -52.12 46.28
CA PHE A 86 21.50 -53.10 45.54
C PHE A 86 22.27 -53.54 44.29
N ARG A 87 21.86 -54.67 43.71
CA ARG A 87 22.43 -55.16 42.46
C ARG A 87 21.60 -54.63 41.29
N GLY A 88 22.14 -53.65 40.58
CA GLY A 88 21.55 -53.06 39.39
C GLY A 88 22.03 -53.72 38.09
N VAL A 89 21.56 -53.20 36.96
CA VAL A 89 22.00 -53.59 35.61
C VAL A 89 23.44 -53.12 35.39
N THR A 90 23.82 -51.95 35.91
CA THR A 90 25.18 -51.40 35.90
C THR A 90 26.10 -52.02 36.96
N GLY A 91 25.82 -53.26 37.38
CA GLY A 91 26.56 -53.94 38.44
C GLY A 91 26.09 -53.58 39.84
N ASN A 92 26.96 -53.73 40.83
CA ASN A 92 26.62 -53.39 42.21
C ASN A 92 26.53 -51.86 42.34
N VAL A 93 25.37 -51.37 42.77
CA VAL A 93 25.11 -49.95 43.02
C VAL A 93 25.13 -49.76 44.53
N HIS A 94 26.08 -48.96 45.01
CA HIS A 94 26.12 -48.53 46.40
C HIS A 94 26.10 -46.99 46.43
N LEU A 95 25.21 -46.41 47.23
CA LEU A 95 25.27 -45.00 47.58
C LEU A 95 25.95 -44.87 48.93
N ASP A 96 26.91 -43.97 49.00
CA ASP A 96 27.58 -43.63 50.26
C ASP A 96 26.66 -42.80 51.18
N ASN A 97 27.20 -42.38 52.32
CA ASN A 97 26.46 -41.56 53.28
C ASN A 97 26.27 -40.10 52.83
N HIS A 98 26.93 -39.64 51.77
CA HIS A 98 26.72 -38.32 51.17
C HIS A 98 25.67 -38.38 50.05
N GLY A 99 25.34 -39.57 49.58
CA GLY A 99 24.40 -39.82 48.47
C GLY A 99 25.10 -39.96 47.12
N ASP A 100 26.43 -40.06 47.12
CA ASP A 100 27.22 -40.30 45.92
C ASP A 100 27.27 -41.80 45.63
N ARG A 101 27.17 -42.15 44.34
CA ARG A 101 27.31 -43.54 43.91
C ARG A 101 28.79 -43.94 43.92
N GLU A 102 29.08 -45.10 44.49
CA GLU A 102 30.37 -45.78 44.43
C GLU A 102 30.33 -46.85 43.31
N PRO A 103 30.80 -46.55 42.07
CA PRO A 103 30.80 -47.52 40.98
C PRO A 103 32.06 -48.40 40.98
N ASP A 104 31.86 -49.67 40.60
CA ASP A 104 32.97 -50.53 40.18
C ASP A 104 33.36 -50.21 38.73
N TYR A 105 34.65 -50.27 38.43
CA TYR A 105 35.21 -50.03 37.10
C TYR A 105 35.89 -51.28 36.58
N TRP A 106 35.64 -51.61 35.31
CA TRP A 106 36.36 -52.67 34.60
C TRP A 106 37.14 -52.08 33.44
N ILE A 107 38.40 -52.50 33.32
CA ILE A 107 39.29 -52.18 32.21
C ILE A 107 39.40 -53.41 31.31
N TRP A 108 39.01 -53.24 30.06
CA TRP A 108 39.02 -54.27 29.05
C TRP A 108 40.26 -54.15 28.17
N GLY A 109 40.88 -55.28 27.85
CA GLY A 109 42.03 -55.36 26.96
C GLY A 109 41.83 -56.45 25.91
N LEU A 110 42.36 -56.20 24.72
CA LEU A 110 42.25 -57.11 23.58
C LEU A 110 43.36 -58.17 23.65
N LYS A 111 42.98 -59.45 23.63
CA LYS A 111 43.94 -60.55 23.70
C LYS A 111 44.30 -61.04 22.28
N SER A 112 45.58 -60.96 21.91
CA SER A 112 46.04 -61.22 20.54
C SER A 112 45.73 -62.62 20.02
N ALA A 113 45.67 -63.63 20.91
CA ALA A 113 45.43 -65.03 20.53
C ALA A 113 43.94 -65.36 20.28
N SER A 114 43.01 -64.74 21.01
CA SER A 114 41.57 -65.02 20.91
C SER A 114 40.79 -63.94 20.17
N ALA A 115 41.44 -62.80 19.86
CA ALA A 115 40.82 -61.70 19.15
C ALA A 115 39.59 -61.08 19.89
N LYS A 116 39.43 -61.41 21.18
CA LYS A 116 38.32 -61.01 22.06
C LYS A 116 38.81 -60.01 23.11
N TYR A 117 37.93 -59.10 23.52
CA TYR A 117 38.16 -58.23 24.67
C TYR A 117 37.84 -59.00 25.96
N GLU A 118 38.82 -59.07 26.86
CA GLU A 118 38.67 -59.67 28.19
C GLU A 118 38.92 -58.60 29.26
N VAL A 119 38.31 -58.75 30.45
CA VAL A 119 38.59 -57.84 31.58
C VAL A 119 40.00 -58.11 32.09
N VAL A 120 40.86 -57.10 32.03
CA VAL A 120 42.27 -57.19 32.43
C VAL A 120 42.54 -56.57 33.80
N MET A 121 41.79 -55.51 34.15
CA MET A 121 41.78 -54.96 35.50
C MET A 121 40.36 -54.66 35.97
N GLU A 122 40.12 -54.81 37.27
CA GLU A 122 38.89 -54.43 37.95
C GLU A 122 39.25 -53.53 39.13
N ALA A 123 38.60 -52.37 39.25
CA ALA A 123 38.77 -51.44 40.36
C ALA A 123 37.44 -51.29 41.10
N LYS A 124 37.40 -51.74 42.36
CA LYS A 124 36.21 -51.64 43.21
C LYS A 124 36.36 -50.43 44.14
N MET A 125 35.36 -49.55 44.13
CA MET A 125 35.42 -48.26 44.82
C MET A 125 34.61 -48.24 46.12
N THR A 126 34.67 -49.30 46.93
CA THR A 126 33.92 -49.35 48.19
C THR A 126 34.68 -48.71 49.36
N ASN A 127 34.02 -47.85 50.14
CA ASN A 127 34.60 -47.08 51.26
C ASN A 127 35.23 -47.91 52.41
N GLN A 128 35.11 -49.24 52.43
CA GLN A 128 35.64 -50.10 53.51
C GLN A 128 36.93 -50.86 53.15
N ILE A 129 37.47 -50.71 51.94
CA ILE A 129 38.76 -51.30 51.56
C ILE A 129 39.49 -50.27 50.69
N GLN A 130 40.66 -49.80 51.14
CA GLN A 130 41.56 -48.95 50.34
C GLN A 130 41.56 -49.42 48.88
N GLN A 131 41.23 -48.52 47.96
CA GLN A 131 41.11 -48.73 46.51
C GLN A 131 42.09 -49.79 46.00
N LYS A 132 41.64 -51.04 45.84
CA LYS A 132 42.46 -52.10 45.26
C LYS A 132 42.05 -52.25 43.80
N ILE A 133 42.92 -51.78 42.92
CA ILE A 133 42.92 -52.18 41.52
C ILE A 133 43.40 -53.63 41.50
N PHE A 134 42.52 -54.54 41.14
CA PHE A 134 42.85 -55.95 40.94
C PHE A 134 43.26 -56.16 39.50
N GLN A 135 44.52 -56.53 39.29
CA GLN A 135 44.95 -57.01 37.99
C GLN A 135 44.51 -58.47 37.83
N VAL A 136 43.50 -58.67 36.99
CA VAL A 136 42.90 -59.99 36.75
C VAL A 136 43.77 -60.79 35.77
N GLN A 137 44.35 -60.11 34.77
CA GLN A 137 45.27 -60.72 33.79
C GLN A 137 46.45 -59.79 33.44
N SER A 138 47.53 -60.34 32.87
CA SER A 138 48.66 -59.54 32.35
C SER A 138 48.30 -58.85 31.03
N ILE A 139 48.59 -57.54 30.91
CA ILE A 139 48.38 -56.77 29.68
C ILE A 139 49.53 -57.07 28.69
N GLU A 140 49.20 -57.42 27.45
CA GLU A 140 50.15 -57.59 26.35
C GLU A 140 50.26 -56.28 25.55
N TRP A 141 51.41 -55.60 25.65
CA TRP A 141 51.66 -54.35 24.93
C TRP A 141 52.28 -54.62 23.55
N LYS A 142 51.70 -54.04 22.49
CA LYS A 142 52.18 -54.17 21.10
C LYS A 142 53.26 -53.12 20.72
N THR A 143 53.86 -52.48 21.70
CA THR A 143 55.03 -51.60 21.51
C THR A 143 56.28 -52.45 21.21
N ILE A 144 57.27 -51.86 20.56
CA ILE A 144 58.53 -52.53 20.21
C ILE A 144 59.23 -53.12 21.45
N ASP A 145 59.11 -52.46 22.60
CA ASP A 145 59.73 -52.87 23.86
C ASP A 145 58.82 -53.75 24.74
N HIS A 146 57.63 -54.14 24.25
CA HIS A 146 56.60 -54.90 24.99
C HIS A 146 56.16 -54.29 26.34
N GLY A 147 56.43 -52.99 26.56
CA GLY A 147 56.03 -52.22 27.74
C GLY A 147 54.91 -51.20 27.46
N PRO A 148 54.34 -50.57 28.50
CA PRO A 148 53.33 -49.53 28.31
C PRO A 148 53.86 -48.39 27.43
N PRO A 149 53.07 -47.89 26.46
CA PRO A 149 53.48 -46.74 25.66
C PRO A 149 53.64 -45.50 26.56
N PRO A 150 54.49 -44.54 26.17
CA PRO A 150 54.64 -43.29 26.91
C PRO A 150 53.33 -42.50 26.95
N ASP A 151 53.09 -41.79 28.06
CA ASP A 151 51.87 -41.00 28.30
C ASP A 151 51.60 -39.94 27.23
N GLU A 152 52.64 -39.48 26.52
CA GLU A 152 52.55 -38.57 25.39
C GLU A 152 53.44 -39.10 24.24
N PRO A 153 52.94 -39.14 22.99
CA PRO A 153 53.76 -39.53 21.85
C PRO A 153 54.90 -38.53 21.62
N ILE A 154 56.02 -39.03 21.08
CA ILE A 154 57.30 -38.29 20.96
C ILE A 154 57.15 -36.96 20.19
N CYS A 155 56.19 -36.87 19.27
CA CYS A 155 55.90 -35.66 18.49
C CYS A 155 54.81 -34.75 19.09
N GLY A 156 54.28 -35.05 20.28
CA GLY A 156 53.05 -34.42 20.79
C GLY A 156 51.80 -34.99 20.10
N PHE A 157 50.63 -34.89 20.74
CA PHE A 157 49.39 -35.50 20.23
C PHE A 157 48.95 -34.93 18.88
N ASN A 158 49.28 -33.66 18.59
CA ASN A 158 49.00 -33.03 17.29
C ASN A 158 50.27 -32.70 16.49
N GLY A 159 51.42 -33.33 16.80
CA GLY A 159 52.68 -33.04 16.13
C GLY A 159 53.38 -31.77 16.64
N GLU A 160 52.92 -31.17 17.74
CA GLU A 160 53.42 -29.90 18.28
C GLU A 160 54.88 -29.91 18.80
N LYS A 161 55.45 -31.08 19.11
CA LYS A 161 56.83 -31.20 19.63
C LYS A 161 57.86 -31.61 18.57
N CYS A 162 57.44 -31.85 17.33
CA CYS A 162 58.36 -32.00 16.20
C CYS A 162 58.75 -30.63 15.63
N GLN A 163 60.03 -30.25 15.75
CA GLN A 163 60.55 -29.06 15.08
C GLN A 163 60.68 -29.28 13.57
N GLU A 164 60.00 -28.44 12.77
CA GLU A 164 60.29 -28.25 11.35
C GLU A 164 61.71 -27.70 11.14
N SER A 165 62.37 -28.13 10.06
CA SER A 165 63.77 -27.82 9.74
C SER A 165 64.09 -26.32 9.73
N ARG A 166 65.06 -25.92 10.55
CA ARG A 166 65.62 -24.56 10.63
C ARG A 166 66.36 -24.20 9.33
N ILE A 167 65.80 -23.30 8.52
CA ILE A 167 66.51 -22.67 7.39
C ILE A 167 67.52 -21.65 7.94
N ASP A 168 68.77 -21.71 7.48
CA ASP A 168 69.87 -20.85 7.90
C ASP A 168 69.56 -19.35 7.73
N LYS A 169 69.96 -18.52 8.70
CA LYS A 169 69.67 -17.07 8.70
C LYS A 169 70.20 -16.33 7.46
N THR A 170 71.21 -16.88 6.79
CA THR A 170 71.76 -16.38 5.51
C THR A 170 70.80 -16.56 4.34
N VAL A 171 70.06 -17.66 4.28
CA VAL A 171 69.05 -17.91 3.22
C VAL A 171 67.88 -16.94 3.38
N LEU A 172 67.47 -16.66 4.62
CA LEU A 172 66.41 -15.68 4.89
C LEU A 172 66.79 -14.27 4.43
N ILE A 173 68.03 -13.82 4.68
CA ILE A 173 68.50 -12.49 4.26
C ILE A 173 68.57 -12.39 2.72
N VAL A 174 69.07 -13.42 2.04
CA VAL A 174 69.14 -13.45 0.56
C VAL A 174 67.73 -13.43 -0.04
N CYS A 175 66.78 -14.17 0.52
CA CYS A 175 65.38 -14.16 0.10
C CYS A 175 64.73 -12.78 0.30
N ILE A 176 65.00 -12.09 1.41
CA ILE A 176 64.48 -10.74 1.67
C ILE A 176 65.09 -9.74 0.66
N CYS A 177 66.39 -9.80 0.38
CA CYS A 177 67.04 -8.93 -0.61
C CYS A 177 66.51 -9.17 -2.02
N MET A 178 66.32 -10.44 -2.43
CA MET A 178 65.75 -10.79 -3.73
C MET A 178 64.28 -10.35 -3.84
N ALA A 179 63.50 -10.48 -2.77
CA ALA A 179 62.13 -9.97 -2.72
C ALA A 179 62.09 -8.45 -2.85
N LEU A 180 63.00 -7.72 -2.19
CA LEU A 180 63.12 -6.27 -2.30
C LEU A 180 63.50 -5.81 -3.72
N VAL A 181 64.44 -6.50 -4.37
CA VAL A 181 64.82 -6.22 -5.77
C VAL A 181 63.65 -6.52 -6.71
N MET A 182 62.94 -7.62 -6.51
CA MET A 182 61.72 -7.94 -7.27
C MET A 182 60.65 -6.86 -7.09
N VAL A 183 60.41 -6.39 -5.86
CA VAL A 183 59.45 -5.31 -5.59
C VAL A 183 59.88 -4.01 -6.27
N LEU A 184 61.17 -3.66 -6.26
CA LEU A 184 61.68 -2.48 -6.96
C LEU A 184 61.60 -2.59 -8.48
N LEU A 185 61.83 -3.77 -9.05
CA LEU A 185 61.67 -4.03 -10.48
C LEU A 185 60.20 -4.01 -10.90
N VAL A 186 59.30 -4.56 -10.09
CA VAL A 186 57.85 -4.48 -10.32
C VAL A 186 57.36 -3.04 -10.19
N ALA A 187 57.82 -2.29 -9.18
CA ALA A 187 57.48 -0.87 -9.04
C ALA A 187 58.05 -0.02 -10.18
N GLY A 188 59.29 -0.27 -10.62
CA GLY A 188 59.93 0.41 -11.73
C GLY A 188 59.25 0.12 -13.07
N SER A 189 58.98 -1.14 -13.36
CA SER A 189 58.22 -1.57 -14.55
C SER A 189 56.78 -1.08 -14.50
N PHE A 190 56.12 -1.04 -13.35
CA PHE A 190 54.80 -0.45 -13.17
C PHE A 190 54.81 1.06 -13.41
N ASN A 191 55.81 1.79 -12.92
CA ASN A 191 55.97 3.23 -13.18
C ASN A 191 56.29 3.51 -14.66
N CYS A 192 57.14 2.69 -15.28
CA CYS A 192 57.46 2.80 -16.70
C CYS A 192 56.23 2.46 -17.57
N TYR A 193 55.49 1.41 -17.21
CA TYR A 193 54.21 1.05 -17.84
C TYR A 193 53.15 2.15 -17.64
N ARG A 194 53.03 2.73 -16.43
CA ARG A 194 52.17 3.90 -16.20
C ARG A 194 52.57 5.05 -17.11
N ARG A 195 53.86 5.41 -17.16
CA ARG A 195 54.36 6.51 -18.00
C ARG A 195 54.11 6.26 -19.48
N TYR A 196 54.38 5.04 -19.95
CA TYR A 196 54.09 4.59 -21.31
C TYR A 196 52.58 4.63 -21.64
N LYS A 197 51.73 4.16 -20.72
CA LYS A 197 50.28 4.21 -20.84
C LYS A 197 49.78 5.66 -20.89
N TYR A 198 50.30 6.55 -20.04
CA TYR A 198 49.96 7.98 -20.06
C TYR A 198 50.34 8.65 -21.39
N GLU A 199 51.50 8.33 -21.96
CA GLU A 199 51.90 8.84 -23.28
C GLU A 199 51.04 8.27 -24.41
N LYS A 200 50.70 6.97 -24.38
CA LYS A 200 49.76 6.37 -25.34
C LYS A 200 48.38 7.02 -25.28
N ASP A 201 47.86 7.26 -24.09
CA ASP A 201 46.55 7.88 -23.88
C ASP A 201 46.50 9.34 -24.35
N LEU A 202 47.64 10.05 -24.38
CA LEU A 202 47.77 11.39 -24.98
C LEU A 202 47.79 11.35 -26.51
N VAL A 203 48.50 10.37 -27.10
CA VAL A 203 48.60 10.19 -28.56
C VAL A 203 47.27 9.80 -29.21
N LEU A 204 46.37 9.13 -28.46
CA LEU A 204 45.06 8.71 -28.97
C LEU A 204 44.10 9.88 -29.28
N GLU A 205 44.45 11.14 -28.94
CA GLU A 205 43.69 12.38 -29.22
C GLU A 205 42.17 12.22 -29.04
N LEU A 206 41.72 11.47 -28.05
CA LEU A 206 40.34 10.99 -28.00
C LEU A 206 39.30 12.12 -27.80
N TRP A 207 39.75 13.30 -27.36
CA TRP A 207 38.97 14.53 -27.29
C TRP A 207 38.69 15.16 -28.67
N LYS A 208 39.44 14.78 -29.70
CA LYS A 208 39.33 15.33 -31.05
C LYS A 208 38.23 14.61 -31.80
N ILE A 209 37.27 15.39 -32.32
CA ILE A 209 36.11 14.88 -33.03
C ILE A 209 36.19 15.31 -34.49
N LYS A 210 35.98 14.36 -35.41
CA LYS A 210 35.87 14.68 -36.84
C LYS A 210 34.54 15.39 -37.08
N TYR A 211 34.57 16.46 -37.88
CA TYR A 211 33.37 17.26 -38.15
C TYR A 211 32.25 16.42 -38.80
N GLU A 212 32.62 15.46 -39.65
CA GLU A 212 31.72 14.58 -40.39
C GLU A 212 30.88 13.67 -39.50
N ASP A 213 31.41 13.29 -38.34
CA ASP A 213 30.72 12.41 -37.37
C ASP A 213 29.59 13.12 -36.62
N VAL A 214 29.49 14.45 -36.76
CA VAL A 214 28.51 15.29 -36.05
C VAL A 214 27.36 15.63 -36.99
N HIS A 215 26.22 15.00 -36.77
CA HIS A 215 25.01 15.28 -37.55
C HIS A 215 24.24 16.44 -36.91
N LYS A 216 24.28 17.61 -37.55
CA LYS A 216 23.52 18.79 -37.11
C LYS A 216 22.05 18.62 -37.45
N THR A 217 21.17 18.80 -36.47
CA THR A 217 19.74 18.89 -36.73
C THR A 217 19.47 20.24 -37.40
N LYS A 218 19.04 20.26 -38.67
CA LYS A 218 18.68 21.51 -39.35
C LYS A 218 17.60 22.22 -38.52
N LYS A 219 17.73 23.53 -38.31
CA LYS A 219 16.71 24.38 -37.65
C LYS A 219 15.35 24.07 -38.27
N ALA A 220 14.51 23.35 -37.54
CA ALA A 220 13.11 23.16 -37.90
C ALA A 220 12.39 24.47 -37.58
N LEU A 221 12.20 25.26 -38.63
CA LEU A 221 11.16 26.27 -38.69
C LEU A 221 9.81 25.54 -38.50
N SER A 222 9.08 25.93 -37.45
CA SER A 222 7.65 25.73 -37.23
C SER A 222 6.91 24.71 -38.12
N ARG A 223 6.75 23.47 -37.62
CA ARG A 223 5.49 22.70 -37.62
C ARG A 223 5.73 21.30 -37.07
N SER A 224 4.78 20.84 -36.27
CA SER A 224 4.70 19.54 -35.60
C SER A 224 5.67 19.31 -34.44
N GLY A 225 5.13 19.51 -33.23
CA GLY A 225 4.88 18.39 -32.32
C GLY A 225 6.08 17.67 -31.73
N SER A 226 6.19 17.83 -30.41
CA SER A 226 6.84 16.92 -29.46
C SER A 226 8.35 17.16 -29.28
N ILE A 227 8.91 17.22 -28.07
CA ILE A 227 8.62 16.36 -26.92
C ILE A 227 8.84 17.17 -25.63
N SER A 228 7.77 17.48 -24.91
CA SER A 228 7.84 17.91 -23.51
C SER A 228 6.66 17.34 -22.71
N MET A 229 7.01 16.52 -21.71
CA MET A 229 6.28 16.23 -20.47
C MET A 229 4.75 16.12 -20.55
N LEU A 230 4.20 14.96 -20.94
CA LEU A 230 2.82 14.54 -20.57
C LEU A 230 2.47 13.08 -20.96
N SER A 231 3.46 12.17 -21.07
CA SER A 231 3.21 10.77 -21.52
C SER A 231 3.35 9.72 -20.42
N LEU A 232 2.86 10.00 -19.21
CA LEU A 232 2.57 9.01 -18.16
C LEU A 232 1.39 9.57 -17.37
N CYS A 233 0.17 9.39 -17.89
CA CYS A 233 -1.13 9.45 -17.20
C CYS A 233 -2.23 9.72 -18.23
N THR A 234 -2.71 8.69 -18.92
CA THR A 234 -4.14 8.57 -19.27
C THR A 234 -4.41 7.16 -19.73
N GLY A 235 -5.28 6.48 -19.00
CA GLY A 235 -5.92 5.24 -19.43
C GLY A 235 -6.88 5.50 -20.60
N MET A 236 -7.18 4.40 -21.27
CA MET A 236 -8.01 4.21 -22.45
C MET A 236 -9.32 5.01 -22.46
N THR A 237 -9.69 5.57 -23.61
CA THR A 237 -11.03 5.47 -24.22
C THR A 237 -10.93 5.89 -25.70
N ASP A 238 -11.65 5.15 -26.54
CA ASP A 238 -11.72 5.30 -27.99
C ASP A 238 -12.53 6.53 -28.45
N ASP A 239 -12.37 6.80 -29.75
CA ASP A 239 -13.33 7.38 -30.69
C ASP A 239 -13.18 8.84 -31.20
N THR A 240 -12.85 8.87 -32.50
CA THR A 240 -13.34 9.72 -33.61
C THR A 240 -13.24 11.25 -33.56
N SER A 241 -12.48 11.74 -34.55
CA SER A 241 -12.67 12.94 -35.39
C SER A 241 -13.66 14.04 -34.92
N ASN A 242 -13.15 15.25 -34.71
CA ASN A 242 -13.51 16.40 -35.56
C ASN A 242 -12.68 17.65 -35.28
N SER A 243 -12.43 18.38 -36.36
CA SER A 243 -11.88 19.73 -36.42
C SER A 243 -12.66 20.75 -35.59
N LEU A 244 -12.00 21.82 -35.12
CA LEU A 244 -12.29 23.21 -35.53
C LEU A 244 -11.38 24.24 -34.85
N ASN A 245 -11.17 25.33 -35.58
CA ASN A 245 -10.33 26.50 -35.37
C ASN A 245 -10.51 27.24 -34.03
N SER A 246 -9.41 27.83 -33.53
CA SER A 246 -9.46 29.13 -32.82
C SER A 246 -8.07 29.82 -32.83
N PRO A 247 -8.02 31.17 -32.72
CA PRO A 247 -7.03 32.01 -33.38
C PRO A 247 -5.81 32.38 -32.50
N SER A 248 -4.67 32.48 -33.17
CA SER A 248 -3.48 33.31 -32.89
C SER A 248 -3.42 34.05 -31.55
N GLN A 249 -2.61 33.54 -30.61
CA GLN A 249 -1.95 34.33 -29.58
C GLN A 249 -0.44 34.34 -29.84
N LYS A 250 0.14 35.54 -29.83
CA LYS A 250 1.55 35.84 -30.07
C LYS A 250 2.42 35.06 -29.08
N VAL A 251 3.15 34.06 -29.57
CA VAL A 251 4.22 33.41 -28.81
C VAL A 251 5.40 34.38 -28.77
N ASN A 252 5.77 34.79 -27.55
CA ASN A 252 6.93 35.63 -27.30
C ASN A 252 8.22 34.93 -27.79
N ASP A 253 8.96 35.61 -28.66
CA ASP A 253 10.21 35.22 -29.33
C ASP A 253 11.45 35.14 -28.38
N TYR A 254 11.33 34.50 -27.22
CA TYR A 254 12.44 34.40 -26.24
C TYR A 254 12.96 32.97 -26.00
N GLN A 255 13.02 32.14 -27.02
CA GLN A 255 13.68 30.83 -26.93
C GLN A 255 14.97 30.81 -27.76
N VAL A 256 16.08 31.22 -27.17
CA VAL A 256 17.42 31.11 -27.76
C VAL A 256 17.88 29.65 -27.63
N PHE A 257 17.41 28.78 -28.52
CA PHE A 257 17.88 27.39 -28.55
C PHE A 257 19.36 27.34 -28.98
N SER A 258 20.21 26.78 -28.10
CA SER A 258 21.55 26.32 -28.46
C SER A 258 21.48 25.37 -29.66
N THR A 259 22.51 25.35 -30.51
CA THR A 259 22.50 24.46 -31.68
C THR A 259 22.63 23.01 -31.22
N ILE A 260 21.71 22.13 -31.62
CA ILE A 260 21.68 20.72 -31.21
C ILE A 260 22.19 19.85 -32.37
N GLY A 261 22.84 18.74 -32.05
CA GLY A 261 23.10 17.67 -33.02
C GLY A 261 23.25 16.31 -32.36
N HIS A 262 23.55 15.30 -33.18
CA HIS A 262 23.77 13.93 -32.75
C HIS A 262 25.20 13.49 -33.04
N TYR A 263 25.83 12.84 -32.05
CA TYR A 263 27.17 12.25 -32.18
C TYR A 263 27.19 10.89 -31.47
N LYS A 264 27.48 9.82 -32.24
CA LYS A 264 27.53 8.42 -31.75
C LYS A 264 26.30 8.01 -30.91
N GLY A 265 25.10 8.39 -31.36
CA GLY A 265 23.83 8.10 -30.68
C GLY A 265 23.48 9.02 -29.50
N MET A 266 24.37 9.94 -29.10
CA MET A 266 24.10 10.93 -28.05
C MET A 266 23.62 12.26 -28.64
N THR A 267 22.66 12.90 -27.98
CA THR A 267 22.26 14.29 -28.28
C THR A 267 23.24 15.25 -27.61
N VAL A 268 23.84 16.13 -28.40
CA VAL A 268 24.92 17.04 -27.99
C VAL A 268 24.60 18.49 -28.34
N THR A 269 25.04 19.41 -27.49
CA THR A 269 25.04 20.84 -27.77
C THR A 269 26.30 21.22 -28.54
N ILE A 270 26.09 21.95 -29.64
CA ILE A 270 27.12 22.36 -30.57
C ILE A 270 27.38 23.86 -30.39
N ARG A 271 28.59 24.19 -29.96
CA ARG A 271 29.05 25.58 -29.90
C ARG A 271 30.09 25.82 -30.99
N GLN A 272 29.71 26.57 -32.02
CA GLN A 272 30.60 26.97 -33.11
C GLN A 272 31.34 28.25 -32.75
N LEU A 273 32.67 28.22 -32.79
CA LEU A 273 33.52 29.40 -32.58
C LEU A 273 33.80 30.06 -33.94
N LYS A 274 33.25 31.26 -34.17
CA LYS A 274 33.44 31.99 -35.43
C LYS A 274 34.72 32.84 -35.33
N LYS A 275 35.57 32.80 -36.38
CA LYS A 275 36.79 33.62 -36.54
C LYS A 275 37.91 33.39 -35.50
N CYS A 276 38.16 32.16 -35.08
CA CYS A 276 39.31 31.82 -34.23
C CYS A 276 40.20 30.79 -34.93
N ARG A 277 41.44 31.16 -35.29
CA ARG A 277 42.51 30.20 -35.63
C ARG A 277 43.21 29.83 -34.33
N ILE A 278 43.22 28.53 -34.00
CA ILE A 278 43.70 28.05 -32.72
C ILE A 278 44.87 27.11 -32.95
N THR A 279 46.03 27.46 -32.39
CA THR A 279 47.17 26.57 -32.24
C THR A 279 47.02 25.82 -30.92
N ILE A 280 46.87 24.51 -30.98
CA ILE A 280 46.67 23.69 -29.78
C ILE A 280 48.05 23.39 -29.19
N ASP A 281 48.37 24.03 -28.06
CA ASP A 281 49.61 23.77 -27.34
C ASP A 281 49.48 22.53 -26.44
N ARG A 282 50.62 22.04 -25.92
CA ARG A 282 50.65 20.86 -25.04
C ARG A 282 49.80 21.06 -23.79
N ASN A 283 49.74 22.27 -23.24
CA ASN A 283 48.95 22.54 -22.03
C ASN A 283 47.44 22.49 -22.31
N THR A 284 47.00 23.00 -23.46
CA THR A 284 45.61 22.94 -23.93
C THR A 284 45.22 21.49 -24.24
N GLN A 285 46.12 20.66 -24.78
CA GLN A 285 45.84 19.22 -24.97
C GLN A 285 45.65 18.49 -23.63
N MET A 286 46.48 18.80 -22.61
CA MET A 286 46.31 18.25 -21.27
C MET A 286 44.98 18.69 -20.65
N GLU A 287 44.63 19.97 -20.81
CA GLU A 287 43.35 20.52 -20.35
C GLU A 287 42.14 19.85 -21.02
N LEU A 288 42.17 19.69 -22.35
CA LEU A 288 41.10 19.03 -23.12
C LEU A 288 40.94 17.54 -22.77
N LYS A 289 42.06 16.84 -22.49
CA LYS A 289 42.02 15.45 -22.03
C LYS A 289 41.33 15.34 -20.68
N GLU A 290 41.74 16.16 -19.71
CA GLU A 290 41.14 16.21 -18.37
C GLU A 290 39.66 16.54 -18.44
N MET A 291 39.27 17.58 -19.20
CA MET A 291 37.87 17.95 -19.36
C MET A 291 36.99 16.81 -19.89
N ARG A 292 37.54 15.94 -20.77
CA ARG A 292 36.83 14.77 -21.30
C ARG A 292 36.69 13.64 -20.29
N GLU A 293 37.61 13.54 -19.34
CA GLU A 293 37.58 12.56 -18.27
C GLU A 293 36.69 13.01 -17.09
N PHE A 294 36.33 14.29 -17.00
CA PHE A 294 35.44 14.79 -15.98
C PHE A 294 34.03 14.16 -16.08
N VAL A 295 33.68 13.41 -15.05
CA VAL A 295 32.34 12.85 -14.84
C VAL A 295 31.89 13.25 -13.44
N HIS A 296 30.91 14.14 -13.37
CA HIS A 296 30.34 14.60 -12.12
C HIS A 296 28.87 14.98 -12.34
N GLU A 297 28.02 14.79 -11.32
CA GLU A 297 26.57 15.02 -11.43
C GLU A 297 26.23 16.48 -11.78
N ASN A 298 26.93 17.43 -11.15
CA ASN A 298 26.73 18.87 -11.33
C ASN A 298 27.72 19.56 -12.29
N VAL A 299 28.41 18.81 -13.16
CA VAL A 299 29.28 19.37 -14.20
C VAL A 299 28.87 18.79 -15.55
N ASN A 300 28.63 19.65 -16.54
CA ASN A 300 28.16 19.20 -17.83
C ASN A 300 29.29 18.46 -18.57
N ARG A 301 29.01 17.25 -19.07
CA ARG A 301 30.03 16.40 -19.67
C ARG A 301 30.54 16.99 -20.98
N PHE A 302 31.85 17.18 -21.06
CA PHE A 302 32.54 17.54 -22.30
C PHE A 302 32.74 16.28 -23.15
N ILE A 303 32.26 16.31 -24.40
CA ILE A 303 32.33 15.17 -25.32
C ILE A 303 33.60 15.26 -26.16
N GLY A 304 33.93 16.46 -26.63
CA GLY A 304 35.14 16.72 -27.38
C GLY A 304 35.10 18.05 -28.15
N MET A 305 36.15 18.29 -28.93
CA MET A 305 36.29 19.46 -29.77
C MET A 305 36.67 19.03 -31.19
N SER A 306 36.02 19.64 -32.19
CA SER A 306 36.41 19.52 -33.59
C SER A 306 37.26 20.71 -34.00
N VAL A 307 38.35 20.44 -34.70
CA VAL A 307 39.33 21.44 -35.15
C VAL A 307 39.47 21.22 -36.65
N ASP A 308 38.57 21.84 -37.39
CA ASP A 308 38.45 21.70 -38.84
C ASP A 308 38.58 23.08 -39.52
N GLU A 309 38.81 23.12 -40.83
CA GLU A 309 39.03 24.36 -41.60
C GLU A 309 37.85 25.34 -41.51
N ARG A 310 36.65 24.82 -41.20
CA ARG A 310 35.40 25.57 -41.00
C ARG A 310 35.32 26.30 -39.65
N GLY A 311 36.36 26.18 -38.82
CA GLY A 311 36.46 26.78 -37.50
C GLY A 311 36.18 25.80 -36.36
N PRO A 312 36.73 26.06 -35.16
CA PRO A 312 36.66 25.12 -34.05
C PRO A 312 35.24 25.02 -33.47
N MET A 313 34.86 23.81 -33.09
CA MET A 313 33.53 23.50 -32.56
C MET A 313 33.67 22.68 -31.28
N VAL A 314 32.99 23.13 -30.22
CA VAL A 314 32.95 22.44 -28.93
C VAL A 314 31.64 21.68 -28.79
N LEU A 315 31.73 20.43 -28.32
CA LEU A 315 30.61 19.51 -28.12
C LEU A 315 30.48 19.17 -26.65
N THR A 316 29.32 19.46 -26.08
CA THR A 316 28.93 19.13 -24.70
C THR A 316 27.63 18.34 -24.70
N LEU A 317 27.31 17.65 -23.61
CA LEU A 317 26.07 16.90 -23.50
C LEU A 317 24.85 17.85 -23.47
N TYR A 318 23.79 17.49 -24.20
CA TYR A 318 22.55 18.29 -24.24
C TYR A 318 21.75 18.15 -22.94
N CYS A 319 21.29 19.30 -22.43
CA CYS A 319 20.43 19.42 -21.25
C CYS A 319 19.05 19.93 -21.70
N SER A 320 17.99 19.14 -21.53
CA SER A 320 16.68 19.41 -22.16
C SER A 320 15.93 20.63 -21.62
N LYS A 321 16.22 21.05 -20.38
CA LYS A 321 15.52 22.18 -19.76
C LYS A 321 16.17 23.53 -20.07
N GLY A 322 17.28 23.52 -20.81
CA GLY A 322 18.00 24.72 -21.18
C GLY A 322 18.89 25.25 -20.06
N SER A 323 19.17 26.55 -20.10
CA SER A 323 19.97 27.22 -19.08
C SER A 323 19.11 27.73 -17.92
N LEU A 324 19.72 27.97 -16.76
CA LEU A 324 19.08 28.59 -15.62
C LEU A 324 18.49 29.96 -15.99
N GLN A 325 19.14 30.67 -16.92
CA GLN A 325 18.63 31.93 -17.47
C GLN A 325 17.26 31.75 -18.14
N ASP A 326 17.07 30.67 -18.89
CA ASP A 326 15.81 30.40 -19.61
C ASP A 326 14.69 30.04 -18.63
N ILE A 327 15.01 29.32 -17.56
CA ILE A 327 14.05 28.93 -16.51
C ILE A 327 13.62 30.15 -15.69
N ILE A 328 14.54 31.06 -15.36
CA ILE A 328 14.21 32.30 -14.64
C ILE A 328 13.37 33.24 -15.51
N ALA A 329 13.57 33.25 -16.82
CA ALA A 329 12.78 34.06 -17.75
C ALA A 329 11.35 33.53 -17.97
N ASN A 330 11.08 32.28 -17.58
CA ASN A 330 9.78 31.66 -17.78
C ASN A 330 8.86 31.91 -16.56
N GLU A 331 7.78 32.66 -16.77
CA GLU A 331 6.81 33.00 -15.73
C GLU A 331 5.96 31.79 -15.26
N ASP A 332 5.86 30.74 -16.09
CA ASP A 332 5.09 29.53 -15.76
C ASP A 332 5.78 28.66 -14.69
N ILE A 333 7.10 28.80 -14.52
CA ILE A 333 7.89 27.99 -13.60
C ILE A 333 8.04 28.72 -12.26
N LYS A 334 7.24 28.33 -11.27
CA LYS A 334 7.34 28.88 -9.91
C LYS A 334 8.47 28.21 -9.12
N LEU A 335 9.57 28.95 -8.91
CA LEU A 335 10.73 28.51 -8.13
C LEU A 335 10.51 28.74 -6.62
N ASP A 336 9.96 27.74 -5.92
CA ASP A 336 9.81 27.81 -4.46
C ASP A 336 11.19 27.73 -3.75
N SER A 337 11.27 28.18 -2.50
CA SER A 337 12.45 28.23 -1.65
C SER A 337 13.28 26.93 -1.62
N LEU A 338 12.62 25.77 -1.48
CA LEU A 338 13.26 24.46 -1.53
C LEU A 338 13.92 24.19 -2.88
N PHE A 339 13.24 24.57 -3.97
CA PHE A 339 13.71 24.40 -5.34
C PHE A 339 14.86 25.36 -5.68
N LYS A 340 14.80 26.61 -5.22
CA LYS A 340 15.94 27.54 -5.28
C LYS A 340 17.15 26.95 -4.54
N SER A 341 16.91 26.34 -3.38
CA SER A 341 17.97 25.78 -2.55
C SER A 341 18.65 24.55 -3.13
N SER A 342 17.93 23.69 -3.84
CA SER A 342 18.50 22.54 -4.53
C SER A 342 19.42 23.00 -5.67
N LEU A 343 18.98 23.96 -6.48
CA LEU A 343 19.80 24.54 -7.57
C LEU A 343 21.07 25.21 -7.05
N ILE A 344 21.00 25.95 -5.94
CA ILE A 344 22.16 26.56 -5.29
C ILE A 344 23.12 25.48 -4.78
N THR A 345 22.59 24.41 -4.20
CA THR A 345 23.39 23.30 -3.67
C THR A 345 24.14 22.58 -4.79
N ASP A 346 23.44 22.25 -5.86
CA ASP A 346 24.01 21.67 -7.08
C ASP A 346 25.14 22.52 -7.66
N LEU A 347 24.92 23.85 -7.75
CA LEU A 347 25.93 24.78 -8.21
C LEU A 347 27.18 24.74 -7.32
N ILE A 348 27.03 24.75 -6.00
CA ILE A 348 28.15 24.71 -5.06
C ILE A 348 28.93 23.40 -5.15
N ILE A 349 28.23 22.26 -5.28
CA ILE A 349 28.88 20.96 -5.44
C ILE A 349 29.69 20.94 -6.74
N GLY A 350 29.11 21.42 -7.85
CA GLY A 350 29.80 21.54 -9.14
C GLY A 350 31.03 22.46 -9.07
N MET A 351 30.91 23.63 -8.44
CA MET A 351 32.02 24.56 -8.26
C MET A 351 33.13 23.99 -7.36
N ASN A 352 32.77 23.28 -6.29
CA ASN A 352 33.74 22.62 -5.42
C ASN A 352 34.51 21.52 -6.15
N PHE A 353 33.85 20.76 -7.03
CA PHE A 353 34.51 19.77 -7.88
C PHE A 353 35.53 20.43 -8.82
N ILE A 354 35.13 21.50 -9.53
CA ILE A 354 36.01 22.19 -10.47
C ILE A 354 37.21 22.83 -9.76
N HIS A 355 37.01 23.44 -8.58
CA HIS A 355 38.10 24.05 -7.81
C HIS A 355 39.13 23.04 -7.29
N ASN A 356 38.70 21.81 -7.00
CA ASN A 356 39.61 20.73 -6.58
C ASN A 356 40.26 20.00 -7.78
N SER A 357 39.80 20.27 -9.00
CA SER A 357 40.38 19.72 -10.24
C SER A 357 41.61 20.53 -10.71
N LEU A 358 42.31 20.02 -11.72
CA LEU A 358 43.47 20.70 -12.32
C LEU A 358 43.15 22.05 -12.96
N LEU A 359 41.88 22.32 -13.30
CA LEU A 359 41.43 23.62 -13.82
C LEU A 359 41.50 24.73 -12.78
N LYS A 360 41.32 24.40 -11.48
CA LYS A 360 41.31 25.30 -10.30
C LYS A 360 40.27 26.42 -10.29
N PHE A 361 39.83 26.94 -11.44
CA PHE A 361 38.85 28.01 -11.57
C PHE A 361 37.98 27.87 -12.81
N LEU A 362 36.76 28.44 -12.76
CA LEU A 362 35.82 28.48 -13.89
C LEU A 362 35.99 29.76 -14.75
N GLY A 363 36.28 30.89 -14.11
CA GLY A 363 36.58 32.18 -14.75
C GLY A 363 35.39 32.94 -15.36
N ASN A 364 34.24 32.30 -15.63
CA ASN A 364 33.09 32.94 -16.28
C ASN A 364 31.74 32.36 -15.82
N LEU A 365 31.46 32.38 -14.50
CA LEU A 365 30.17 31.89 -13.99
C LEU A 365 29.04 32.87 -14.32
N LYS A 366 27.99 32.39 -14.98
CA LYS A 366 26.79 33.15 -15.36
C LYS A 366 25.59 32.22 -15.49
N SER A 367 24.37 32.76 -15.44
CA SER A 367 23.13 31.97 -15.54
C SER A 367 22.99 31.19 -16.86
N SER A 368 23.59 31.68 -17.96
CA SER A 368 23.69 30.96 -19.24
C SER A 368 24.68 29.79 -19.23
N ASN A 369 25.61 29.75 -18.27
CA ASN A 369 26.59 28.67 -18.10
C ASN A 369 26.16 27.63 -17.05
N CYS A 370 24.97 27.78 -16.48
CA CYS A 370 24.33 26.79 -15.63
C CYS A 370 23.21 26.14 -16.44
N VAL A 371 23.35 24.87 -16.81
CA VAL A 371 22.37 24.13 -17.61
C VAL A 371 21.64 23.11 -16.76
N ILE A 372 20.38 22.82 -17.08
CA ILE A 372 19.53 21.96 -16.27
C ILE A 372 19.09 20.75 -17.09
N ASP A 373 19.36 19.56 -16.55
CA ASP A 373 19.03 18.30 -17.22
C ASP A 373 17.55 17.89 -17.01
N ASN A 374 17.18 16.73 -17.56
CA ASN A 374 15.81 16.22 -17.51
C ASN A 374 15.34 15.92 -16.09
N ARG A 375 16.27 15.75 -15.13
CA ARG A 375 16.01 15.43 -13.72
C ARG A 375 16.05 16.67 -12.83
N TRP A 376 16.06 17.87 -13.42
CA TRP A 376 16.17 19.15 -12.71
C TRP A 376 17.47 19.32 -11.92
N VAL A 377 18.55 18.62 -12.32
CA VAL A 377 19.87 18.79 -11.72
C VAL A 377 20.62 19.90 -12.45
N LEU A 378 21.14 20.87 -11.70
CA LEU A 378 21.95 21.95 -12.26
C LEU A 378 23.37 21.46 -12.53
N LYS A 379 23.85 21.71 -13.75
CA LYS A 379 25.19 21.37 -14.21
C LYS A 379 25.94 22.59 -14.72
N VAL A 380 27.16 22.78 -14.23
CA VAL A 380 28.04 23.86 -14.70
C VAL A 380 28.64 23.49 -16.04
N THR A 381 28.57 24.37 -17.03
CA THR A 381 29.15 24.19 -18.37
C THR A 381 30.11 25.33 -18.72
N ASP A 382 30.76 25.24 -19.89
CA ASP A 382 31.77 26.20 -20.37
C ASP A 382 32.95 26.43 -19.41
N PHE A 383 33.38 25.36 -18.73
CA PHE A 383 34.59 25.35 -17.90
C PHE A 383 35.84 25.10 -18.76
N GLY A 384 37.00 25.59 -18.30
CA GLY A 384 38.28 25.42 -18.98
C GLY A 384 38.46 26.28 -20.24
N LEU A 385 39.57 26.06 -20.94
CA LEU A 385 39.96 26.67 -22.21
C LEU A 385 40.02 28.20 -22.14
N ALA A 386 40.73 28.73 -21.15
CA ALA A 386 40.83 30.18 -20.90
C ALA A 386 41.24 30.97 -22.17
N ASN A 387 42.16 30.42 -22.97
CA ASN A 387 42.61 31.02 -24.23
C ASN A 387 41.54 31.01 -25.34
N LEU A 388 40.72 29.95 -25.44
CA LEU A 388 39.60 29.91 -26.40
C LEU A 388 38.45 30.82 -25.98
N ASN A 389 38.15 30.86 -24.68
CA ASN A 389 37.11 31.71 -24.12
C ASN A 389 37.46 33.20 -24.28
N TYR A 390 38.75 33.56 -24.22
CA TYR A 390 39.24 34.90 -24.57
C TYR A 390 38.98 35.24 -26.06
N CYS A 391 39.29 34.31 -26.96
CA CYS A 391 39.03 34.45 -28.40
C CYS A 391 37.52 34.58 -28.74
N TYR A 392 36.66 33.81 -28.06
CA TYR A 392 35.20 33.94 -28.19
C TYR A 392 34.68 35.29 -27.65
N ARG A 393 35.21 35.76 -26.51
CA ARG A 393 34.85 37.07 -25.92
C ARG A 393 35.11 38.23 -26.88
N ASN A 394 36.23 38.21 -27.61
CA ASN A 394 36.59 39.29 -28.54
C ASN A 394 35.82 39.26 -29.87
N THR A 395 35.23 38.13 -30.26
CA THR A 395 34.56 37.97 -31.57
C THR A 395 33.06 38.24 -31.55
N ASN A 396 32.40 38.20 -30.38
CA ASN A 396 30.98 38.54 -30.18
C ASN A 396 30.80 39.66 -29.12
N PRO A 397 31.19 40.92 -29.41
CA PRO A 397 31.09 42.03 -28.45
C PRO A 397 29.64 42.42 -28.10
N SER A 398 28.65 42.13 -28.95
CA SER A 398 27.24 42.50 -28.74
C SER A 398 26.53 41.68 -27.66
N GLU A 399 26.90 40.40 -27.49
CA GLU A 399 26.45 39.62 -26.33
C GLU A 399 27.16 40.10 -25.06
N TYR A 400 28.46 40.42 -25.14
CA TYR A 400 29.23 40.84 -23.97
C TYR A 400 28.85 42.24 -23.47
N GLN A 401 28.62 43.23 -24.34
CA GLN A 401 28.21 44.59 -23.94
C GLN A 401 26.82 44.63 -23.29
N ARG A 402 25.90 43.73 -23.67
CA ARG A 402 24.57 43.64 -23.05
C ARG A 402 24.63 43.11 -21.62
N PHE A 403 25.65 42.31 -21.28
CA PHE A 403 25.78 41.64 -19.98
C PHE A 403 26.99 42.09 -19.13
N SER A 404 27.99 42.77 -19.70
CA SER A 404 29.10 43.38 -18.95
C SER A 404 28.62 44.54 -18.10
N ASN A 405 27.61 45.28 -18.57
CA ASN A 405 26.91 46.30 -17.81
C ASN A 405 26.14 45.75 -16.59
N ILE A 406 26.00 44.42 -16.47
CA ILE A 406 25.29 43.77 -15.36
C ILE A 406 26.26 43.13 -14.36
N LEU A 407 27.48 42.73 -14.78
CA LEU A 407 28.38 41.97 -13.90
C LEU A 407 29.66 42.69 -13.47
N LEU A 408 30.20 43.65 -14.24
CA LEU A 408 31.42 44.40 -13.85
C LEU A 408 31.47 45.77 -14.55
N PRO A 409 30.94 46.86 -13.95
CA PRO A 409 31.33 48.21 -14.34
C PRO A 409 32.71 48.51 -13.76
N ASN A 410 33.51 49.23 -14.54
CA ASN A 410 34.88 49.61 -14.23
C ASN A 410 35.08 50.11 -12.79
N ILE A 411 36.21 49.69 -12.23
CA ILE A 411 36.95 50.38 -11.17
C ILE A 411 36.99 51.88 -11.54
N ASP A 412 36.61 52.72 -10.58
CA ASP A 412 36.36 54.16 -10.68
C ASP A 412 35.10 54.61 -11.43
N ARG A 413 33.99 54.70 -10.68
CA ARG A 413 33.42 56.00 -10.28
C ARG A 413 32.33 55.78 -9.22
N THR A 414 32.64 56.26 -8.01
CA THR A 414 31.75 56.95 -7.09
C THR A 414 30.24 56.92 -7.43
N ILE A 415 29.45 56.37 -6.50
CA ILE A 415 28.06 56.75 -6.23
C ILE A 415 27.05 56.37 -7.33
N GLN A 416 26.65 55.09 -7.47
CA GLN A 416 25.36 54.76 -8.14
C GLN A 416 24.75 53.35 -7.94
N TYR A 417 25.12 52.59 -6.89
CA TYR A 417 24.48 51.29 -6.59
C TYR A 417 23.50 51.31 -5.40
N ARG A 418 23.14 52.50 -4.90
CA ARG A 418 22.11 52.65 -3.87
C ARG A 418 20.68 52.69 -4.44
N SER A 419 20.51 52.74 -5.76
CA SER A 419 19.25 53.10 -6.43
C SER A 419 18.60 52.02 -7.31
N TYR A 420 19.18 50.82 -7.44
CA TYR A 420 18.54 49.71 -8.17
C TYR A 420 17.76 48.72 -7.28
N PHE A 421 17.75 48.96 -5.97
CA PHE A 421 16.91 48.22 -5.01
C PHE A 421 15.59 48.90 -4.69
N THR A 422 15.22 49.98 -5.40
CA THR A 422 13.95 50.66 -5.17
C THR A 422 13.12 50.75 -6.45
N THR A 423 11.92 50.19 -6.32
CA THR A 423 10.69 50.42 -7.11
C THR A 423 10.57 49.77 -8.50
N SER A 424 9.95 48.59 -8.54
CA SER A 424 8.58 48.48 -9.08
C SER A 424 7.80 47.31 -8.47
N SER A 425 6.82 47.67 -7.62
CA SER A 425 5.50 47.05 -7.42
C SER A 425 5.33 45.51 -7.41
N ARG A 426 5.81 44.87 -6.33
CA ARG A 426 5.02 43.90 -5.55
C ARG A 426 5.78 43.60 -4.26
N PHE A 427 5.34 44.22 -3.16
CA PHE A 427 5.72 43.78 -1.82
C PHE A 427 4.99 42.47 -1.55
N GLU A 428 5.52 41.37 -2.09
CA GLU A 428 5.29 40.06 -1.52
C GLU A 428 6.30 39.87 -0.39
N ILE A 429 5.80 39.42 0.75
CA ILE A 429 6.53 39.14 1.98
C ILE A 429 7.78 38.33 1.61
N LEU A 430 8.98 38.90 1.80
CA LEU A 430 10.24 38.17 1.71
C LEU A 430 10.09 36.92 2.57
N THR A 431 10.11 35.75 1.92
CA THR A 431 9.96 34.47 2.62
C THR A 431 11.10 34.32 3.63
N THR A 432 10.86 33.58 4.72
CA THR A 432 11.84 33.34 5.80
C THR A 432 13.20 32.89 5.26
N PHE A 433 13.19 32.13 4.16
CA PHE A 433 14.36 31.63 3.43
C PHE A 433 15.24 32.73 2.80
N GLU A 434 14.64 33.79 2.22
CA GLU A 434 15.36 34.88 1.56
C GLU A 434 16.07 35.80 2.57
N ILE A 435 15.50 35.93 3.77
CA ILE A 435 16.12 36.64 4.89
C ILE A 435 17.39 35.92 5.36
N THR A 436 17.39 34.59 5.36
CA THR A 436 18.49 33.76 5.86
C THR A 436 19.70 33.70 4.90
N LEU A 437 19.48 33.80 3.59
CA LEU A 437 20.57 33.71 2.58
C LEU A 437 21.30 35.03 2.35
N LYS A 438 20.67 36.17 2.62
CA LYS A 438 21.24 37.50 2.36
C LYS A 438 22.63 37.72 3.01
N PRO A 439 22.89 37.36 4.28
CA PRO A 439 24.22 37.52 4.88
C PRO A 439 25.30 36.69 4.18
N LEU A 440 24.94 35.51 3.66
CA LEU A 440 25.87 34.65 2.93
C LEU A 440 26.25 35.26 1.58
N MET A 441 25.29 35.88 0.88
CA MET A 441 25.54 36.58 -0.39
C MET A 441 26.49 37.77 -0.21
N GLU A 442 26.32 38.56 0.85
CA GLU A 442 27.19 39.71 1.17
C GLU A 442 28.65 39.27 1.40
N ILE A 443 28.87 38.16 2.12
CA ILE A 443 30.22 37.61 2.36
C ILE A 443 30.82 37.05 1.06
N CYS A 444 30.02 36.43 0.18
CA CYS A 444 30.50 35.96 -1.12
C CYS A 444 30.89 37.11 -2.07
N TRP A 445 30.26 38.28 -1.92
CA TRP A 445 30.51 39.48 -2.71
C TRP A 445 31.60 40.41 -2.12
N HIS A 446 32.32 39.99 -1.08
CA HIS A 446 33.29 40.85 -0.42
C HIS A 446 34.39 41.36 -1.37
N GLU A 447 34.73 42.65 -1.34
CA GLU A 447 35.70 43.25 -2.28
C GLU A 447 37.08 42.61 -2.17
N ASN A 448 37.57 42.43 -0.95
CA ASN A 448 38.85 41.77 -0.70
C ASN A 448 38.70 40.22 -0.85
N PRO A 449 39.46 39.56 -1.75
CA PRO A 449 39.34 38.14 -2.03
C PRO A 449 39.58 37.21 -0.84
N ILE A 450 40.36 37.64 0.16
CA ILE A 450 40.76 36.81 1.31
C ILE A 450 39.55 36.51 2.22
N TYR A 451 38.59 37.42 2.30
CA TYR A 451 37.39 37.26 3.13
C TYR A 451 36.28 36.47 2.44
N ARG A 452 36.43 36.11 1.16
CA ARG A 452 35.45 35.30 0.45
C ARG A 452 35.55 33.84 0.91
N PRO A 453 34.43 33.20 1.27
CA PRO A 453 34.43 31.81 1.71
C PRO A 453 34.74 30.85 0.54
N THR A 454 35.38 29.73 0.85
CA THR A 454 35.56 28.64 -0.12
C THR A 454 34.24 27.94 -0.43
N ALA A 455 34.13 27.28 -1.58
CA ALA A 455 32.91 26.53 -1.95
C ALA A 455 32.52 25.49 -0.88
N ALA A 456 33.50 24.84 -0.24
CA ALA A 456 33.28 23.93 0.88
C ALA A 456 32.69 24.64 2.12
N ALA A 457 33.18 25.84 2.46
CA ALA A 457 32.64 26.64 3.57
C ALA A 457 31.22 27.15 3.28
N ILE A 458 30.93 27.54 2.04
CA ILE A 458 29.57 27.92 1.61
C ILE A 458 28.62 26.73 1.77
N LYS A 459 29.04 25.53 1.32
CA LYS A 459 28.26 24.30 1.48
C LYS A 459 27.92 24.01 2.95
N GLN A 460 28.90 24.13 3.85
CA GLN A 460 28.66 23.91 5.28
C GLN A 460 27.70 24.93 5.88
N LYS A 461 27.84 26.22 5.52
CA LYS A 461 26.90 27.26 5.98
C LYS A 461 25.47 26.98 5.50
N ILE A 462 25.27 26.62 4.24
CA ILE A 462 23.92 26.30 3.72
C ILE A 462 23.32 25.08 4.43
N LEU A 463 24.11 24.03 4.68
CA LEU A 463 23.66 22.86 5.45
C LEU A 463 23.25 23.21 6.89
N GLN A 464 23.95 24.15 7.53
CA GLN A 464 23.59 24.65 8.86
C GLN A 464 22.30 25.46 8.83
N LEU A 465 22.11 26.32 7.81
CA LEU A 465 20.89 27.13 7.65
C LEU A 465 19.65 26.26 7.34
N GLN A 466 19.84 25.07 6.78
CA GLN A 466 18.79 24.08 6.49
C GLN A 466 18.51 23.09 7.64
N GLY A 467 19.08 23.32 8.83
CA GLY A 467 18.80 22.49 10.01
C GLY A 467 19.48 21.11 10.00
N GLY A 468 20.61 20.95 9.30
CA GLY A 468 21.41 19.72 9.35
C GLY A 468 20.81 18.51 8.62
N ARG A 469 19.66 18.67 7.95
CA ARG A 469 19.16 17.67 7.00
C ARG A 469 20.08 17.68 5.78
N ILE A 470 20.80 16.58 5.59
CA ILE A 470 21.58 16.33 4.38
C ILE A 470 20.58 16.31 3.20
N VAL A 471 20.52 17.39 2.42
CA VAL A 471 19.81 17.47 1.13
C VAL A 471 20.57 16.67 0.06
N LYS A 472 21.10 15.48 0.39
CA LYS A 472 21.55 14.50 -0.61
C LYS A 472 20.43 13.54 -1.00
N THR A 473 19.33 13.48 -0.24
CA THR A 473 18.27 12.47 -0.44
C THR A 473 16.99 13.02 -1.03
N LEU A 474 16.90 14.32 -1.35
CA LEU A 474 15.73 14.89 -2.00
C LEU A 474 16.21 15.58 -3.27
N LEU A 475 16.21 14.84 -4.38
CA LEU A 475 16.21 15.47 -5.69
C LEU A 475 14.98 16.40 -5.75
N PRO A 476 15.00 17.47 -6.55
CA PRO A 476 13.82 18.33 -6.75
C PRO A 476 12.56 17.53 -7.15
N LEU A 477 12.76 16.38 -7.79
CA LEU A 477 11.72 15.42 -8.16
C LEU A 477 11.07 14.75 -6.94
N ASP A 478 11.84 14.33 -5.95
CA ASP A 478 11.33 13.63 -4.76
C ASP A 478 10.45 14.54 -3.90
N ASN A 479 10.82 15.82 -3.79
CA ASN A 479 10.00 16.83 -3.13
C ASN A 479 8.70 17.09 -3.91
N MET A 480 8.75 17.08 -5.24
CA MET A 480 7.54 17.22 -6.07
C MET A 480 6.61 16.01 -5.93
N ILE A 481 7.18 14.79 -5.83
CA ILE A 481 6.43 13.56 -5.60
C ILE A 481 5.71 13.61 -4.25
N GLN A 482 6.40 13.98 -3.17
CA GLN A 482 5.77 14.10 -1.84
C GLN A 482 4.64 15.14 -1.80
N ILE A 483 4.81 16.25 -2.52
CA ILE A 483 3.77 17.27 -2.64
C ILE A 483 2.57 16.71 -3.41
N LEU A 484 2.80 16.01 -4.52
CA LEU A 484 1.74 15.39 -5.32
C LEU A 484 0.99 14.30 -4.54
N GLU A 485 1.69 13.46 -3.78
CA GLU A 485 1.09 12.45 -2.90
C GLU A 485 0.20 13.11 -1.84
N LYS A 486 0.66 14.19 -1.22
CA LYS A 486 -0.13 14.93 -0.24
C LYS A 486 -1.39 15.55 -0.85
N TYR A 487 -1.30 16.08 -2.08
CA TYR A 487 -2.46 16.59 -2.80
C TYR A 487 -3.42 15.48 -3.20
N ALA A 488 -2.93 14.31 -3.62
CA ALA A 488 -3.75 13.16 -3.96
C ALA A 488 -4.56 12.66 -2.75
N ASN A 489 -3.90 12.47 -1.60
CA ASN A 489 -4.58 12.00 -0.38
C ASN A 489 -5.64 13.00 0.11
N ASN A 490 -5.36 14.31 0.07
CA ASN A 490 -6.33 15.33 0.46
C ASN A 490 -7.53 15.39 -0.52
N LEU A 491 -7.28 15.18 -1.81
CA LEU A 491 -8.37 15.09 -2.80
C LEU A 491 -9.23 13.86 -2.57
N GLU A 492 -8.62 12.71 -2.23
CA GLU A 492 -9.34 11.47 -1.93
C GLU A 492 -10.27 11.65 -0.72
N GLU A 493 -9.77 12.25 0.37
CA GLU A 493 -10.57 12.58 1.55
C GLU A 493 -11.74 13.52 1.22
N ILE A 494 -11.50 14.57 0.43
CA ILE A 494 -12.57 15.51 0.00
C ILE A 494 -13.60 14.81 -0.89
N VAL A 495 -13.16 13.91 -1.77
CA VAL A 495 -14.06 13.14 -2.64
C VAL A 495 -14.92 12.21 -1.79
N GLU A 496 -14.33 11.48 -0.85
CA GLU A 496 -15.05 10.57 0.05
C GLU A 496 -16.15 11.30 0.84
N VAL A 497 -15.80 12.40 1.52
CA VAL A 497 -16.77 13.22 2.27
C VAL A 497 -17.90 13.75 1.38
N ARG A 498 -17.58 14.21 0.16
CA ARG A 498 -18.61 14.68 -0.78
C ARG A 498 -19.48 13.55 -1.30
N THR A 499 -18.92 12.37 -1.54
CA THR A 499 -19.69 11.21 -2.00
C THR A 499 -20.68 10.75 -0.92
N GLU A 500 -20.28 10.73 0.35
CA GLU A 500 -21.20 10.42 1.47
C GLU A 500 -22.34 11.43 1.57
N ALA A 501 -22.03 12.73 1.52
CA ALA A 501 -23.04 13.78 1.56
C ALA A 501 -24.05 13.66 0.40
N LEU A 502 -23.56 13.35 -0.81
CA LEU A 502 -24.41 13.13 -1.98
C LEU A 502 -25.30 11.88 -1.84
N ILE A 503 -24.79 10.80 -1.25
CA ILE A 503 -25.58 9.59 -0.97
C ILE A 503 -26.70 9.89 0.03
N GLU A 504 -26.43 10.65 1.09
CA GLU A 504 -27.45 11.05 2.06
C GLU A 504 -28.52 11.96 1.44
N GLU A 505 -28.11 12.95 0.63
CA GLU A 505 -29.02 13.84 -0.06
C GLU A 505 -29.91 13.04 -1.02
N LYS A 506 -29.32 12.15 -1.83
CA LYS A 506 -30.06 11.26 -2.73
C LYS A 506 -31.09 10.42 -1.97
N LYS A 507 -30.74 9.85 -0.82
CA LYS A 507 -31.69 9.08 0.02
C LYS A 507 -32.90 9.93 0.45
N LYS A 508 -32.68 11.20 0.81
CA LYS A 508 -33.76 12.13 1.19
C LYS A 508 -34.65 12.44 -0.01
N THR A 509 -34.07 12.71 -1.18
CA THR A 509 -34.81 12.99 -2.42
C THR A 509 -35.63 11.77 -2.85
N ASP A 510 -35.04 10.58 -2.82
CA ASP A 510 -35.71 9.32 -3.16
C ASP A 510 -36.90 9.04 -2.23
N ARG A 511 -36.73 9.25 -0.92
CA ARG A 511 -37.81 9.09 0.06
C ARG A 511 -38.99 10.01 -0.22
N LEU A 512 -38.73 11.29 -0.54
CA LEU A 512 -39.79 12.24 -0.89
C LEU A 512 -40.49 11.85 -2.20
N LEU A 513 -39.75 11.34 -3.18
CA LEU A 513 -40.33 10.90 -4.45
C LEU A 513 -41.29 9.72 -4.27
N TYR A 514 -40.89 8.71 -3.47
CA TYR A 514 -41.74 7.56 -3.16
C TYR A 514 -42.96 7.90 -2.29
N GLN A 515 -42.97 9.05 -1.61
CA GLN A 515 -44.16 9.55 -0.91
C GLN A 515 -45.18 10.18 -1.87
N MET A 516 -44.75 10.64 -3.04
CA MET A 516 -45.62 11.32 -4.02
C MET A 516 -46.07 10.41 -5.16
N LEU A 517 -45.28 9.39 -5.51
CA LEU A 517 -45.52 8.51 -6.64
C LEU A 517 -45.31 7.05 -6.25
N PRO A 518 -46.01 6.10 -6.90
CA PRO A 518 -45.76 4.68 -6.69
C PRO A 518 -44.31 4.30 -7.06
N SER A 519 -43.70 3.38 -6.33
CA SER A 519 -42.29 3.00 -6.52
C SER A 519 -41.90 2.63 -7.96
N PRO A 520 -42.67 1.80 -8.70
CA PRO A 520 -42.32 1.45 -10.08
C PRO A 520 -42.28 2.67 -11.01
N VAL A 521 -43.20 3.62 -10.81
CA VAL A 521 -43.33 4.84 -11.60
C VAL A 521 -42.22 5.83 -11.26
N ALA A 522 -41.91 5.97 -9.97
CA ALA A 522 -40.82 6.81 -9.47
C ALA A 522 -39.45 6.35 -10.02
N GLU A 523 -39.20 5.05 -10.08
CA GLU A 523 -37.96 4.49 -10.63
C GLU A 523 -37.80 4.75 -12.13
N GLN A 524 -38.88 4.58 -12.91
CA GLN A 524 -38.86 4.90 -14.34
C GLN A 524 -38.55 6.39 -14.58
N LEU A 525 -39.14 7.29 -13.78
CA LEU A 525 -38.86 8.73 -13.86
C LEU A 525 -37.43 9.08 -13.45
N LYS A 526 -36.86 8.41 -12.44
CA LYS A 526 -35.45 8.58 -12.04
C LYS A 526 -34.48 8.19 -13.17
N LEU A 527 -34.85 7.21 -13.98
CA LEU A 527 -34.10 6.79 -15.17
C LEU A 527 -34.29 7.74 -16.36
N GLY A 528 -35.09 8.80 -16.22
CA GLY A 528 -35.41 9.75 -17.30
C GLY A 528 -36.32 9.16 -18.37
N MET A 529 -37.00 8.03 -18.09
CA MET A 529 -37.92 7.40 -19.01
C MET A 529 -39.30 8.06 -18.94
N ASN A 530 -39.99 8.13 -20.09
CA ASN A 530 -41.38 8.54 -20.13
C ASN A 530 -42.28 7.38 -19.67
N VAL A 531 -43.08 7.61 -18.64
CA VAL A 531 -44.08 6.65 -18.15
C VAL A 531 -45.29 6.70 -19.08
N GLN A 532 -45.52 5.63 -19.84
CA GLN A 532 -46.69 5.50 -20.71
C GLN A 532 -47.92 5.14 -19.87
N PRO A 533 -49.13 5.57 -20.25
CA PRO A 533 -50.36 5.10 -19.62
C PRO A 533 -50.55 3.59 -19.82
N GLU A 534 -50.93 2.89 -18.75
CA GLU A 534 -51.20 1.45 -18.73
C GLU A 534 -52.69 1.19 -18.55
N ILE A 535 -53.18 0.09 -19.11
CA ILE A 535 -54.57 -0.37 -18.95
C ILE A 535 -54.55 -1.59 -18.05
N PHE A 536 -55.35 -1.54 -16.99
CA PHE A 536 -55.54 -2.61 -16.03
C PHE A 536 -56.94 -3.22 -16.24
N ASP A 537 -57.00 -4.53 -16.40
CA ASP A 537 -58.24 -5.24 -16.74
C ASP A 537 -59.25 -5.28 -15.59
N SER A 538 -58.76 -5.36 -14.35
CA SER A 538 -59.61 -5.38 -13.16
C SER A 538 -58.87 -4.77 -11.96
N VAL A 539 -59.42 -3.70 -11.43
CA VAL A 539 -59.00 -3.07 -10.17
C VAL A 539 -60.22 -2.85 -9.28
N THR A 540 -60.01 -2.73 -7.96
CA THR A 540 -61.08 -2.26 -7.05
C THR A 540 -60.75 -0.87 -6.56
N ILE A 541 -61.69 0.07 -6.75
CA ILE A 541 -61.59 1.45 -6.30
C ILE A 541 -62.53 1.65 -5.11
N CYS A 542 -62.00 2.28 -4.07
CA CYS A 542 -62.71 2.74 -2.89
C CYS A 542 -62.85 4.27 -2.92
N PHE A 543 -64.07 4.74 -2.71
CA PHE A 543 -64.34 6.12 -2.34
C PHE A 543 -64.95 6.14 -0.94
N SER A 544 -64.43 6.98 -0.06
CA SER A 544 -65.07 7.27 1.22
C SER A 544 -65.34 8.75 1.38
N ASP A 545 -66.51 9.11 1.90
CA ASP A 545 -66.93 10.48 2.18
C ASP A 545 -67.29 10.62 3.67
N ILE A 546 -67.10 11.83 4.21
CA ILE A 546 -67.44 12.16 5.59
C ILE A 546 -68.88 12.65 5.63
N VAL A 547 -69.75 11.91 6.31
CA VAL A 547 -71.18 12.25 6.38
C VAL A 547 -71.38 13.55 7.15
N GLY A 548 -71.93 14.56 6.46
CA GLY A 548 -72.24 15.85 7.07
C GLY A 548 -71.05 16.80 7.18
N PHE A 549 -69.95 16.52 6.47
CA PHE A 549 -68.76 17.37 6.45
C PHE A 549 -69.05 18.82 6.08
N THR A 550 -69.86 19.09 5.06
CA THR A 550 -70.22 20.48 4.67
C THR A 550 -70.86 21.27 5.82
N LYS A 551 -71.64 20.59 6.67
CA LYS A 551 -72.25 21.20 7.85
C LYS A 551 -71.19 21.45 8.92
N LEU A 552 -70.28 20.50 9.15
CA LEU A 552 -69.15 20.64 10.07
C LEU A 552 -68.25 21.82 9.67
N THR A 553 -67.87 21.91 8.39
CA THR A 553 -67.03 23.01 7.88
C THR A 553 -67.72 24.37 7.93
N SER A 554 -69.05 24.42 7.89
CA SER A 554 -69.80 25.69 7.99
C SER A 554 -69.78 26.30 9.40
N VAL A 555 -69.53 25.48 10.43
CA VAL A 555 -69.50 25.91 11.85
C VAL A 555 -68.09 25.93 12.44
N SER A 556 -67.08 25.49 11.68
CA SER A 556 -65.68 25.40 12.10
C SER A 556 -64.81 26.45 11.41
N THR A 557 -63.71 26.85 12.05
CA THR A 557 -62.71 27.71 11.40
C THR A 557 -61.89 26.92 10.36
N PRO A 558 -61.39 27.56 9.29
CA PRO A 558 -60.58 26.88 8.28
C PRO A 558 -59.36 26.13 8.86
N ILE A 559 -58.72 26.68 9.91
CA ILE A 559 -57.58 26.01 10.56
C ILE A 559 -58.01 24.72 11.27
N GLN A 560 -59.13 24.74 12.00
CA GLN A 560 -59.68 23.56 12.66
C GLN A 560 -60.08 22.47 11.66
N VAL A 561 -60.60 22.86 10.49
CA VAL A 561 -60.93 21.90 9.41
C VAL A 561 -59.67 21.25 8.86
N VAL A 562 -58.61 22.02 8.64
CA VAL A 562 -57.31 21.48 8.18
C VAL A 562 -56.70 20.54 9.22
N ASP A 563 -56.71 20.92 10.49
CA ASP A 563 -56.17 20.08 11.57
C ASP A 563 -56.95 18.76 11.70
N LEU A 564 -58.29 18.81 11.62
CA LEU A 564 -59.14 17.61 11.59
C LEU A 564 -58.80 16.70 10.41
N LEU A 565 -58.71 17.24 9.21
CA LEU A 565 -58.40 16.45 8.02
C LEU A 565 -57.00 15.83 8.12
N ASN A 566 -56.01 16.57 8.62
CA ASN A 566 -54.66 16.04 8.81
C ASN A 566 -54.63 14.91 9.85
N GLU A 567 -55.33 15.05 10.97
CA GLU A 567 -55.40 14.02 12.02
C GLU A 567 -56.13 12.76 11.53
N LEU A 568 -57.27 12.95 10.86
CA LEU A 568 -58.05 11.87 10.26
C LEU A 568 -57.27 11.13 9.17
N TYR A 569 -56.67 11.86 8.23
CA TYR A 569 -55.90 11.26 7.13
C TYR A 569 -54.59 10.65 7.60
N SER A 570 -53.97 11.15 8.68
CA SER A 570 -52.81 10.48 9.29
C SER A 570 -53.21 9.10 9.84
N GLY A 571 -54.39 9.00 10.46
CA GLY A 571 -54.94 7.73 10.91
C GLY A 571 -55.30 6.77 9.77
N PHE A 572 -55.89 7.30 8.69
CA PHE A 572 -56.16 6.51 7.48
C PHE A 572 -54.86 6.03 6.83
N ASP A 573 -53.86 6.91 6.66
CA ASP A 573 -52.56 6.60 6.10
C ASP A 573 -51.84 5.49 6.90
N SER A 574 -51.99 5.49 8.23
CA SER A 574 -51.51 4.40 9.09
C SER A 574 -52.26 3.09 8.84
N THR A 575 -53.59 3.15 8.67
CA THR A 575 -54.42 1.98 8.41
C THR A 575 -54.08 1.34 7.06
N ILE A 576 -54.02 2.14 5.99
CA ILE A 576 -53.76 1.65 4.63
C ILE A 576 -52.36 1.07 4.46
N SER A 577 -51.38 1.46 5.29
CA SER A 577 -50.00 0.94 5.21
C SER A 577 -49.89 -0.58 5.45
N HIS A 578 -50.93 -1.20 6.02
CA HIS A 578 -51.00 -2.65 6.27
C HIS A 578 -51.58 -3.45 5.09
N TYR A 579 -52.06 -2.78 4.06
CA TYR A 579 -52.80 -3.36 2.94
C TYR A 579 -52.11 -3.07 1.61
N ASP A 580 -52.32 -3.93 0.61
CA ASP A 580 -51.81 -3.71 -0.75
C ASP A 580 -52.71 -2.72 -1.51
N VAL A 581 -52.55 -1.44 -1.18
CA VAL A 581 -53.40 -0.36 -1.68
C VAL A 581 -52.59 0.90 -1.98
N TYR A 582 -52.99 1.62 -3.03
CA TYR A 582 -52.40 2.89 -3.43
C TYR A 582 -53.37 4.04 -3.17
N LYS A 583 -52.90 5.09 -2.49
CA LYS A 583 -53.65 6.32 -2.27
C LYS A 583 -53.62 7.18 -3.53
N VAL A 584 -54.80 7.50 -4.06
CA VAL A 584 -54.97 8.41 -5.20
C VAL A 584 -55.22 9.82 -4.65
N GLU A 585 -54.89 10.85 -5.43
CA GLU A 585 -55.18 12.23 -5.03
C GLU A 585 -56.67 12.43 -4.69
N THR A 586 -56.92 13.03 -3.52
CA THR A 586 -58.26 13.29 -2.99
C THR A 586 -58.77 14.67 -3.41
N ILE A 587 -60.08 14.79 -3.61
CA ILE A 587 -60.74 16.07 -3.89
C ILE A 587 -61.72 16.34 -2.76
N GLY A 588 -61.46 17.37 -1.94
CA GLY A 588 -62.33 17.73 -0.82
C GLY A 588 -62.19 16.78 0.37
N ASP A 589 -63.32 16.30 0.88
CA ASP A 589 -63.48 15.34 1.97
C ASP A 589 -63.41 13.87 1.53
N ALA A 590 -63.46 13.62 0.23
CA ALA A 590 -63.46 12.27 -0.31
C ALA A 590 -62.05 11.64 -0.30
N TYR A 591 -61.88 10.52 0.40
CA TYR A 591 -60.66 9.71 0.40
C TYR A 591 -60.75 8.61 -0.66
N MET A 592 -59.80 8.57 -1.60
CA MET A 592 -59.79 7.67 -2.75
C MET A 592 -58.60 6.72 -2.69
N VAL A 593 -58.89 5.42 -2.73
CA VAL A 593 -57.87 4.36 -2.64
C VAL A 593 -58.16 3.29 -3.67
N VAL A 594 -57.13 2.67 -4.22
CA VAL A 594 -57.26 1.61 -5.22
C VAL A 594 -56.31 0.44 -4.92
N SER A 595 -56.71 -0.77 -5.29
CA SER A 595 -55.86 -1.96 -5.28
C SER A 595 -55.91 -2.65 -6.64
N GLY A 596 -54.86 -3.41 -6.96
CA GLY A 596 -54.65 -4.01 -8.28
C GLY A 596 -53.89 -3.13 -9.26
N LEU A 597 -53.36 -1.98 -8.80
CA LEU A 597 -52.42 -1.14 -9.52
C LEU A 597 -51.51 -0.38 -8.53
N PRO A 598 -50.31 0.10 -8.94
CA PRO A 598 -49.69 -0.07 -10.26
C PRO A 598 -49.20 -1.50 -10.52
N ILE A 599 -49.17 -2.35 -9.50
CA ILE A 599 -48.84 -3.76 -9.62
C ILE A 599 -50.14 -4.56 -9.53
N GLU A 600 -50.39 -5.43 -10.51
CA GLU A 600 -51.56 -6.30 -10.51
C GLU A 600 -51.43 -7.39 -9.45
N ASN A 601 -52.48 -7.61 -8.66
CA ASN A 601 -52.52 -8.61 -7.59
C ASN A 601 -53.60 -9.69 -7.81
N GLY A 602 -54.01 -9.90 -9.06
CA GLY A 602 -55.07 -10.84 -9.44
C GLY A 602 -56.41 -10.44 -8.84
N LEU A 603 -57.19 -11.39 -8.31
CA LEU A 603 -58.50 -11.09 -7.69
C LEU A 603 -58.41 -10.57 -6.24
N ASN A 604 -57.20 -10.45 -5.69
CA ASN A 604 -57.02 -10.01 -4.30
C ASN A 604 -57.36 -8.52 -4.11
N HIS A 605 -57.33 -7.69 -5.16
CA HIS A 605 -57.65 -6.26 -5.07
C HIS A 605 -58.99 -5.97 -4.38
N ALA A 606 -60.02 -6.79 -4.63
CA ALA A 606 -61.33 -6.61 -4.00
C ALA A 606 -61.30 -6.94 -2.51
N ARG A 607 -60.52 -7.95 -2.13
CA ARG A 607 -60.34 -8.37 -0.74
C ARG A 607 -59.58 -7.31 0.08
N GLU A 608 -58.43 -6.87 -0.43
CA GLU A 608 -57.58 -5.85 0.22
C GLU A 608 -58.38 -4.58 0.49
N ILE A 609 -59.12 -4.10 -0.51
CA ILE A 609 -59.97 -2.91 -0.35
C ILE A 609 -61.11 -3.14 0.65
N THR A 610 -61.75 -4.31 0.64
CA THR A 610 -62.87 -4.60 1.54
C THR A 610 -62.42 -4.72 2.99
N ASP A 611 -61.29 -5.39 3.23
CA ASP A 611 -60.68 -5.51 4.57
C ASP A 611 -60.27 -4.12 5.10
N MET A 612 -59.56 -3.35 4.28
CA MET A 612 -59.17 -1.97 4.60
C MET A 612 -60.38 -1.07 4.89
N SER A 613 -61.46 -1.19 4.11
CA SER A 613 -62.68 -0.39 4.31
C SER A 613 -63.40 -0.70 5.62
N LEU A 614 -63.39 -1.97 6.08
CA LEU A 614 -63.96 -2.34 7.37
C LEU A 614 -63.15 -1.73 8.53
N ASP A 615 -61.82 -1.76 8.42
CA ASP A 615 -60.93 -1.19 9.43
C ASP A 615 -61.03 0.35 9.45
N LEU A 616 -61.19 1.01 8.30
CA LEU A 616 -61.44 2.45 8.22
C LEU A 616 -62.75 2.85 8.91
N LEU A 617 -63.83 2.07 8.74
CA LEU A 617 -65.08 2.32 9.48
C LEU A 617 -64.86 2.19 10.99
N GLN A 618 -64.16 1.14 11.43
CA GLN A 618 -63.88 0.93 12.86
C GLN A 618 -62.99 2.03 13.44
N PHE A 619 -62.03 2.54 12.67
CA PHE A 619 -61.18 3.66 13.06
C PHE A 619 -62.00 4.94 13.20
N ALA A 620 -62.83 5.26 12.20
CA ALA A 620 -63.68 6.46 12.21
C ALA A 620 -64.68 6.47 13.38
N ASP A 621 -65.26 5.31 13.71
CA ASP A 621 -66.18 5.19 14.86
C ASP A 621 -65.50 5.49 16.21
N LYS A 622 -64.17 5.30 16.31
CA LYS A 622 -63.36 5.57 17.51
C LYS A 622 -62.66 6.94 17.48
N PHE A 623 -62.76 7.66 16.37
CA PHE A 623 -62.06 8.91 16.16
C PHE A 623 -62.79 10.06 16.85
N GLU A 624 -62.13 10.71 17.81
CA GLU A 624 -62.68 11.86 18.54
C GLU A 624 -62.23 13.18 17.88
N VAL A 625 -63.17 14.06 17.55
CA VAL A 625 -62.85 15.37 16.97
C VAL A 625 -62.36 16.31 18.07
N SER A 626 -61.08 16.70 18.03
CA SER A 626 -60.39 17.41 19.11
C SER A 626 -61.01 18.76 19.50
N PHE A 627 -61.76 19.44 18.61
CA PHE A 627 -62.49 20.68 18.92
C PHE A 627 -64.00 20.49 19.15
N ASN A 628 -64.55 19.29 18.94
CA ASN A 628 -65.96 18.98 19.18
C ASN A 628 -66.16 17.50 19.55
N PRO A 629 -65.89 17.12 20.82
CA PRO A 629 -65.91 15.72 21.26
C PRO A 629 -67.28 15.04 21.19
N GLU A 630 -68.38 15.81 21.15
CA GLU A 630 -69.74 15.26 21.04
C GLU A 630 -70.11 14.86 19.59
N TYR A 631 -69.33 15.32 18.61
CA TYR A 631 -69.54 14.99 17.21
C TYR A 631 -68.89 13.63 16.88
N THR A 632 -69.73 12.65 16.55
CA THR A 632 -69.27 11.33 16.08
C THR A 632 -69.06 11.36 14.57
N LEU A 633 -67.82 11.13 14.15
CA LEU A 633 -67.47 11.05 12.74
C LEU A 633 -68.07 9.77 12.13
N LYS A 634 -68.78 9.91 11.01
CA LYS A 634 -69.32 8.77 10.26
C LYS A 634 -68.83 8.82 8.83
N LEU A 635 -68.42 7.67 8.33
CA LEU A 635 -68.00 7.50 6.94
C LEU A 635 -69.08 6.81 6.12
N ARG A 636 -69.13 7.16 4.85
CA ARG A 636 -69.88 6.44 3.83
C ARG A 636 -68.88 5.91 2.81
N ILE A 637 -68.88 4.60 2.55
CA ILE A 637 -67.88 3.96 1.69
C ILE A 637 -68.56 3.29 0.49
N GLY A 638 -68.01 3.49 -0.70
CA GLY A 638 -68.44 2.86 -1.94
C GLY A 638 -67.31 2.15 -2.67
N LEU A 639 -67.54 0.89 -3.04
CA LEU A 639 -66.57 0.04 -3.74
C LEU A 639 -67.09 -0.41 -5.10
N HIS A 640 -66.24 -0.32 -6.11
CA HIS A 640 -66.52 -0.87 -7.44
C HIS A 640 -65.28 -1.49 -8.06
N SER A 641 -65.49 -2.59 -8.80
CA SER A 641 -64.44 -3.33 -9.48
C SER A 641 -64.66 -3.30 -10.99
N GLY A 642 -63.60 -3.03 -11.75
CA GLY A 642 -63.64 -2.97 -13.21
C GLY A 642 -62.32 -2.49 -13.81
N SER A 643 -62.25 -2.44 -15.14
CA SER A 643 -61.04 -2.02 -15.87
C SER A 643 -60.80 -0.51 -15.75
N CYS A 644 -59.55 -0.07 -15.65
CA CYS A 644 -59.21 1.36 -15.70
C CYS A 644 -57.87 1.57 -16.42
N ALA A 645 -57.65 2.78 -16.93
CA ALA A 645 -56.33 3.20 -17.39
C ALA A 645 -55.68 4.05 -16.29
N ALA A 646 -54.38 3.87 -16.04
CA ALA A 646 -53.64 4.70 -15.11
C ALA A 646 -52.34 5.21 -15.74
N GLY A 647 -51.90 6.39 -15.33
CA GLY A 647 -50.69 6.99 -15.90
C GLY A 647 -50.30 8.30 -15.23
N VAL A 648 -49.09 8.77 -15.53
CA VAL A 648 -48.55 10.01 -14.98
C VAL A 648 -49.01 11.21 -15.81
N VAL A 649 -49.64 12.19 -15.16
CA VAL A 649 -50.09 13.44 -15.76
C VAL A 649 -49.26 14.59 -15.23
N GLY A 650 -48.84 15.48 -16.13
CA GLY A 650 -48.04 16.67 -15.80
C GLY A 650 -46.53 16.45 -15.88
N ARG A 651 -45.79 17.47 -16.36
CA ARG A 651 -44.32 17.43 -16.49
C ARG A 651 -43.60 18.00 -15.27
N THR A 652 -44.10 19.11 -14.72
CA THR A 652 -43.47 19.83 -13.60
C THR A 652 -43.92 19.28 -12.24
N MET A 653 -45.17 18.82 -12.15
CA MET A 653 -45.73 18.18 -10.96
C MET A 653 -46.42 16.89 -11.41
N PRO A 654 -45.65 15.79 -11.58
CA PRO A 654 -46.19 14.52 -12.06
C PRO A 654 -47.13 13.91 -11.03
N ARG A 655 -48.32 13.49 -11.47
CA ARG A 655 -49.35 12.87 -10.63
C ARG A 655 -49.79 11.57 -11.24
N TYR A 656 -49.87 10.51 -10.46
CA TYR A 656 -50.37 9.22 -10.93
C TYR A 656 -51.91 9.21 -10.87
N CYS A 657 -52.56 9.33 -12.02
CA CYS A 657 -54.00 9.51 -12.14
C CYS A 657 -54.66 8.27 -12.76
N LEU A 658 -55.90 8.00 -12.35
CA LEU A 658 -56.74 6.94 -12.88
C LEU A 658 -57.83 7.53 -13.78
N PHE A 659 -58.09 6.87 -14.90
CA PHE A 659 -59.08 7.24 -15.89
C PHE A 659 -59.96 6.03 -16.22
N GLY A 660 -61.26 6.28 -16.35
CA GLY A 660 -62.22 5.27 -16.77
C GLY A 660 -63.56 5.40 -16.08
N ASP A 661 -64.53 4.68 -16.63
CA ASP A 661 -65.89 4.65 -16.09
C ASP A 661 -65.99 3.94 -14.72
N THR A 662 -65.01 3.08 -14.40
CA THR A 662 -64.85 2.43 -13.09
C THR A 662 -64.71 3.45 -11.96
N VAL A 663 -63.93 4.53 -12.17
CA VAL A 663 -63.76 5.62 -11.19
C VAL A 663 -65.11 6.31 -10.90
N ASN A 664 -65.84 6.64 -11.97
CA ASN A 664 -67.15 7.29 -11.88
C ASN A 664 -68.20 6.39 -11.21
N THR A 665 -68.16 5.08 -11.49
CA THR A 665 -69.09 4.12 -10.90
C THR A 665 -68.79 3.89 -9.42
N ALA A 666 -67.52 3.86 -9.01
CA ALA A 666 -67.10 3.78 -7.61
C ALA A 666 -67.58 5.00 -6.80
N SER A 667 -67.39 6.21 -7.32
CA SER A 667 -67.93 7.44 -6.70
C SER A 667 -69.47 7.43 -6.60
N ARG A 668 -70.17 6.80 -7.57
CA ARG A 668 -71.62 6.61 -7.49
C ARG A 668 -72.03 5.58 -6.44
N MET A 669 -71.22 4.55 -6.19
CA MET A 669 -71.44 3.61 -5.08
C MET A 669 -71.34 4.34 -3.75
N GLU A 670 -70.35 5.22 -3.60
CA GLU A 670 -70.17 6.01 -2.39
C GLU A 670 -71.36 6.96 -2.18
N SER A 671 -71.69 7.81 -3.15
CA SER A 671 -72.76 8.82 -3.01
C SER A 671 -74.15 8.24 -2.75
N HIS A 672 -74.45 7.03 -3.27
CA HIS A 672 -75.70 6.32 -2.96
C HIS A 672 -75.59 5.41 -1.72
N GLY A 673 -74.46 5.41 -1.02
CA GLY A 673 -74.24 4.66 0.21
C GLY A 673 -75.09 5.16 1.39
N LYS A 674 -74.91 4.53 2.54
CA LYS A 674 -75.52 4.93 3.82
C LYS A 674 -74.43 5.11 4.87
N ASP A 675 -74.71 5.93 5.85
CA ASP A 675 -73.81 6.22 6.97
C ASP A 675 -73.34 4.94 7.65
N SER A 676 -72.03 4.85 7.92
CA SER A 676 -71.35 3.72 8.56
C SER A 676 -71.59 2.38 7.84
N ARG A 677 -71.75 2.40 6.51
CA ARG A 677 -71.89 1.18 5.69
C ARG A 677 -71.02 1.21 4.45
N ILE A 678 -70.61 0.01 4.03
CA ILE A 678 -69.85 -0.22 2.79
C ILE A 678 -70.82 -0.70 1.70
N HIS A 679 -70.95 0.10 0.65
CA HIS A 679 -71.80 -0.19 -0.51
C HIS A 679 -70.96 -0.73 -1.67
N ILE A 680 -71.31 -1.90 -2.19
CA ILE A 680 -70.58 -2.50 -3.31
C ILE A 680 -71.46 -2.71 -4.54
N SER A 681 -70.83 -2.59 -5.71
CA SER A 681 -71.40 -2.95 -7.00
C SER A 681 -71.55 -4.47 -7.19
N HIS A 682 -72.35 -4.87 -8.18
CA HIS A 682 -72.48 -6.29 -8.54
C HIS A 682 -71.15 -6.92 -8.99
N GLN A 683 -70.33 -6.18 -9.73
CA GLN A 683 -69.02 -6.66 -10.21
C GLN A 683 -68.09 -6.99 -9.03
N THR A 684 -68.05 -6.13 -8.01
CA THR A 684 -67.28 -6.40 -6.79
C THR A 684 -67.84 -7.58 -6.01
N TYR A 685 -69.18 -7.73 -5.98
CA TYR A 685 -69.82 -8.88 -5.37
C TYR A 685 -69.42 -10.20 -6.05
N GLU A 686 -69.35 -10.25 -7.38
CA GLU A 686 -68.94 -11.46 -8.12
C GLU A 686 -67.51 -11.91 -7.78
N ILE A 687 -66.61 -10.96 -7.48
CA ILE A 687 -65.23 -11.25 -7.07
C ILE A 687 -65.18 -11.74 -5.61
N LEU A 688 -65.98 -11.13 -4.72
CA LEU A 688 -65.96 -11.43 -3.28
C LEU A 688 -66.77 -12.66 -2.90
N ASN A 689 -67.89 -12.93 -3.57
CA ASN A 689 -68.83 -13.99 -3.21
C ASN A 689 -68.19 -15.41 -3.20
N PRO A 690 -67.33 -15.79 -4.18
CA PRO A 690 -66.64 -17.08 -4.16
C PRO A 690 -65.73 -17.30 -2.94
N THR A 691 -65.23 -16.21 -2.34
CA THR A 691 -64.32 -16.32 -1.18
C THR A 691 -65.03 -16.73 0.11
N ASN A 692 -66.35 -16.53 0.19
CA ASN A 692 -67.21 -16.78 1.35
C ASN A 692 -66.69 -16.19 2.69
N ARG A 693 -65.87 -15.13 2.65
CA ARG A 693 -65.30 -14.49 3.85
C ARG A 693 -66.16 -13.37 4.44
N TYR A 694 -67.05 -12.79 3.62
CA TYR A 694 -67.80 -11.59 3.97
C TYR A 694 -69.29 -11.87 4.03
N ASP A 695 -69.99 -11.18 4.93
CA ASP A 695 -71.44 -11.15 4.93
C ASP A 695 -71.95 -10.09 3.94
N LEU A 696 -72.42 -10.57 2.78
CA LEU A 696 -72.85 -9.76 1.64
C LEU A 696 -74.37 -9.81 1.51
N THR A 697 -75.05 -8.72 1.84
CA THR A 697 -76.53 -8.65 1.78
C THR A 697 -77.00 -7.89 0.55
N PHE A 698 -77.94 -8.48 -0.21
CA PHE A 698 -78.51 -7.81 -1.38
C PHE A 698 -79.30 -6.56 -0.96
N ARG A 699 -78.96 -5.43 -1.57
CA ARG A 699 -79.60 -4.14 -1.28
C ARG A 699 -80.86 -3.93 -2.11
N GLY A 700 -80.89 -4.44 -3.34
CA GLY A 700 -81.91 -4.12 -4.34
C GLY A 700 -81.30 -3.57 -5.63
N GLU A 701 -82.18 -3.28 -6.59
CA GLU A 701 -81.83 -2.63 -7.85
C GLU A 701 -81.95 -1.11 -7.69
N LEU A 702 -80.88 -0.39 -8.01
CA LEU A 702 -80.79 1.06 -7.88
C LEU A 702 -80.55 1.69 -9.26
N LEU A 703 -81.26 2.79 -9.56
CA LEU A 703 -81.01 3.56 -10.77
C LEU A 703 -79.74 4.40 -10.61
N ILE A 704 -78.69 4.02 -11.32
CA ILE A 704 -77.41 4.73 -11.31
C ILE A 704 -77.34 5.59 -12.57
N LYS A 705 -77.12 6.89 -12.39
CA LYS A 705 -76.99 7.88 -13.48
C LYS A 705 -75.99 7.37 -14.53
N GLY A 706 -76.40 7.24 -15.78
CA GLY A 706 -75.54 6.79 -16.89
C GLY A 706 -75.27 5.27 -16.96
N LYS A 707 -75.75 4.47 -16.00
CA LYS A 707 -75.62 3.00 -15.99
C LYS A 707 -76.96 2.26 -16.00
N GLY A 708 -78.07 2.97 -15.79
CA GLY A 708 -79.40 2.36 -15.69
C GLY A 708 -79.58 1.63 -14.36
N LEU A 709 -80.46 0.63 -14.35
CA LEU A 709 -80.77 -0.15 -13.16
C LEU A 709 -79.61 -1.12 -12.86
N GLN A 710 -79.06 -1.06 -11.66
CA GLN A 710 -77.90 -1.85 -11.26
C GLN A 710 -78.16 -2.58 -9.94
N ARG A 711 -77.78 -3.85 -9.88
CA ARG A 711 -77.81 -4.67 -8.66
C ARG A 711 -76.68 -4.25 -7.72
N THR A 712 -76.97 -4.11 -6.45
CA THR A 712 -76.01 -3.64 -5.45
C THR A 712 -76.14 -4.40 -4.12
N TYR A 713 -75.08 -4.36 -3.32
CA TYR A 713 -74.98 -5.15 -2.08
C TYR A 713 -74.34 -4.32 -0.96
N TRP A 714 -74.62 -4.69 0.29
CA TRP A 714 -73.92 -4.19 1.48
C TRP A 714 -72.92 -5.23 1.98
N VAL A 715 -71.77 -4.75 2.46
CA VAL A 715 -70.85 -5.56 3.28
C VAL A 715 -71.14 -5.25 4.74
N GLN A 716 -71.54 -6.26 5.52
CA GLN A 716 -71.85 -6.07 6.96
C GLN A 716 -70.68 -6.40 7.88
N GLY A 717 -69.75 -7.25 7.43
CA GLY A 717 -68.58 -7.65 8.21
C GLY A 717 -67.94 -8.93 7.67
N LYS A 718 -66.96 -9.44 8.41
CA LYS A 718 -66.32 -10.74 8.16
C LYS A 718 -67.15 -11.85 8.80
N LYS A 719 -67.35 -12.97 8.11
CA LYS A 719 -68.00 -14.16 8.69
C LYS A 719 -67.02 -14.82 9.67
N ASP A 720 -67.44 -14.99 10.93
CA ASP A 720 -66.63 -15.69 11.93
C ASP A 720 -66.40 -17.15 11.53
N ARG A 721 -65.13 -17.54 11.34
CA ARG A 721 -64.75 -18.96 11.30
C ARG A 721 -64.71 -19.50 12.72
N ARG A 722 -65.85 -20.00 13.23
CA ARG A 722 -65.85 -20.92 14.38
C ARG A 722 -66.78 -22.11 14.13
N ASN A 723 -66.18 -23.29 14.30
CA ASN A 723 -66.75 -24.64 14.38
C ASN A 723 -67.28 -25.25 13.08
N ASP A 724 -66.36 -25.82 12.30
CA ASP A 724 -66.45 -27.26 12.01
C ASP A 724 -65.05 -27.86 12.10
N GLY A 725 -64.95 -28.94 12.87
CA GLY A 725 -63.68 -29.57 13.25
C GLY A 725 -63.04 -30.36 12.12
N GLY A 726 -61.70 -30.38 12.15
CA GLY A 726 -60.89 -31.45 11.56
C GLY A 726 -60.59 -31.32 10.08
N LEU A 727 -59.53 -30.60 9.73
CA LEU A 727 -58.41 -31.18 8.98
C LEU A 727 -57.24 -30.19 8.99
N GLU A 728 -56.14 -30.60 9.61
CA GLU A 728 -54.83 -29.96 9.42
C GLU A 728 -54.44 -30.04 7.95
N SER A 729 -53.98 -28.94 7.35
CA SER A 729 -52.93 -28.99 6.31
C SER A 729 -52.39 -27.60 5.96
N SER A 730 -51.05 -27.52 6.01
CA SER A 730 -50.15 -26.84 5.08
C SER A 730 -50.43 -25.38 4.70
N ASP A 731 -49.80 -24.42 5.40
CA ASP A 731 -49.54 -23.06 4.87
C ASP A 731 -48.35 -22.36 5.56
N GLN A 732 -47.37 -23.11 6.09
CA GLN A 732 -46.13 -22.55 6.68
C GLN A 732 -44.85 -22.83 5.87
N ALA A 733 -44.97 -23.25 4.62
CA ALA A 733 -43.81 -23.58 3.79
C ALA A 733 -43.73 -22.69 2.54
N GLU A 734 -43.71 -21.34 2.67
CA GLU A 734 -43.37 -20.48 1.53
C GLU A 734 -42.85 -19.06 1.86
N LYS A 735 -42.33 -18.80 3.07
CA LYS A 735 -41.70 -17.51 3.41
C LYS A 735 -40.29 -17.60 3.99
N LYS A 736 -39.49 -18.56 3.52
CA LYS A 736 -38.07 -18.69 3.88
C LYS A 736 -37.19 -19.11 2.70
N ILE A 737 -37.36 -18.49 1.52
CA ILE A 737 -36.34 -18.50 0.47
C ILE A 737 -36.42 -17.14 -0.24
N ASP A 738 -35.80 -16.11 0.35
CA ASP A 738 -35.14 -15.00 -0.37
C ASP A 738 -34.55 -14.02 0.64
N SER A 739 -33.47 -14.45 1.27
CA SER A 739 -32.48 -13.54 1.86
C SER A 739 -31.11 -14.22 1.70
N GLY A 740 -30.59 -14.15 0.48
CA GLY A 740 -29.30 -14.74 0.12
C GLY A 740 -28.95 -14.56 -1.35
N ASN A 741 -28.79 -13.31 -1.80
CA ASN A 741 -27.78 -12.89 -2.80
C ASN A 741 -27.96 -11.40 -3.15
N GLN A 742 -27.33 -10.53 -2.37
CA GLN A 742 -26.44 -9.45 -2.81
C GLN A 742 -25.75 -8.84 -1.59
#